data_AF-A0A7K6U365-F1
#
_entry.id   AF-A0A7K6U365-F1
#
_cell.length_a   1.000
_cell.length_b   1.000
_cell.length_c   1.000
_cell.angle_alpha   90.00
_cell.angle_beta   90.00
_cell.angle_gamma   90.00
#
_symmetry.space_group_name_H-M   'P 1'
#
loop_
_entity.id
_entity.type
_entity.pdbx_description
1 polymer ?
#
loop_
_entity_poly.entity_id
_entity_poly.type
_entity_poly.pdbx_seq_one_letter_code
_entity_poly.pdbx_strand_id
1 'polypeptide(L)'
;LKGFFSIPITFSLIYAPTPRLIVYVIFPNGKIIADSAIFSVPMCFRNKVELGFSAPQTLPGAEIGLHLLAAPGSTCAVWAVDQNVFGLEPGKELSSSLISGLFPSVYSSRYPRQVSEDDRSCGFQNSDEPDVFTAFRVKMQRGDDKLLVHHSFFFLQEMGLKIMSNTNIRKPRVCPTTPSTTVLQERADPVVTVTLLFPAEHLTTSTYQPTMFSPVSSAEDKMHKHFPETWMWDLYSVGPSGNKNATVTVPNTITEWKAGMFCTGPNGFGLAPVSSLLVFKPFLVELILPSSVIQGETFIMKATVYSYLQRCMKIQVTLEELTQLQLKPCKGCVYSSCLCADEAKTFQWTVTAEQLGLMNITLCTEAVATEELCGEERPFVPNQGQKDTVTKLLLVRPEGVLVEKAHSSMLCPKKGNPSQESVSLMLPLNVVEGSVRATVSVTGDLMGTVLQNLDRLVQMPHGCGEQNMVLFAPIVYVLQYLEKTRQLTPEIRERATGLLRNGNTNVLSCFAGYQIQLQYQHPDGSYSEFGTKDEYGNTWLTAFVVKCFVQARPYIFLDNRIIQAALSWLEFHQLPNGCFKNVGQLFHTAMKGGVDGEVPLAAYITAAYLEAGETPESPVVRKALGCIAPSLLQTASTYTQALLAYTFTLAKDAQRAQELLDMLDQKAIRAGGLIHWSQSSSKPRLSTSPWSQPLSVDVEMTAYVLLALLSKPNVTGADLTMASGIVTWLARQQNAYGGFASTQDTVVALQALAKYAALTYSMNGAAEVRVRSQNGSGRKFQVSYQNRLLVQEAALTEVPGKFSVQAHGSCCVFTRMVLRYNMPPPQISRSFALRVKTQPVNCTEEDAHSVTVYVNVRYTGKRSTSSMVIVEVSLLTGFVLAPGSGMSVRSLESGGRTERTRGGVAIYLDKLSHKSETYVLHLERQIGVTNLKPGHVRVYDYYHPGECGTVGFQGCL
;
A
#
# COMPACT_ATOMS: atom_id res chain seq x y z
N LEU A 1 -74.23 20.17 25.16
CA LEU A 1 -74.29 19.08 24.17
C LEU A 1 -73.13 18.13 24.43
N LYS A 2 -73.41 16.85 24.74
CA LYS A 2 -72.41 15.77 24.74
C LYS A 2 -72.72 14.90 23.52
N GLY A 3 -71.78 14.82 22.59
CA GLY A 3 -71.86 13.95 21.42
C GLY A 3 -70.49 13.32 21.21
N PHE A 4 -70.47 12.09 20.70
CA PHE A 4 -69.27 11.42 20.25
C PHE A 4 -69.44 11.11 18.77
N PHE A 5 -68.35 11.18 18.02
CA PHE A 5 -68.30 10.70 16.64
C PHE A 5 -67.03 9.86 16.49
N SER A 6 -67.11 8.81 15.68
CA SER A 6 -65.99 7.90 15.42
C SER A 6 -65.60 8.01 13.96
N ILE A 7 -64.31 8.24 13.70
CA ILE A 7 -63.75 8.26 12.35
C ILE A 7 -62.84 7.03 12.21
N PRO A 8 -63.19 6.03 11.38
CA PRO A 8 -62.29 4.93 11.08
C PRO A 8 -61.14 5.43 10.19
N ILE A 9 -59.90 5.23 10.64
CA ILE A 9 -58.68 5.61 9.91
C ILE A 9 -57.79 4.38 9.80
N THR A 10 -57.34 4.09 8.58
CA THR A 10 -56.41 2.98 8.33
C THR A 10 -55.06 3.57 7.91
N PHE A 11 -54.04 3.43 8.77
CA PHE A 11 -52.68 3.79 8.42
C PHE A 11 -52.05 2.68 7.58
N SER A 12 -51.66 3.00 6.36
CA SER A 12 -50.81 2.14 5.52
C SER A 12 -49.32 2.47 5.71
N LEU A 13 -48.44 1.69 5.08
CA LEU A 13 -46.97 1.78 5.20
C LEU A 13 -46.38 3.18 4.90
N ILE A 14 -47.11 4.02 4.16
CA ILE A 14 -46.71 5.39 3.84
C ILE A 14 -46.71 6.36 5.02
N TYR A 15 -47.45 6.05 6.08
CA TYR A 15 -47.59 6.93 7.23
C TYR A 15 -46.60 6.61 8.37
N ALA A 16 -45.78 5.57 8.20
CA ALA A 16 -44.74 5.23 9.15
C ALA A 16 -43.61 6.28 9.17
N PRO A 17 -42.89 6.46 10.28
CA PRO A 17 -43.04 5.76 11.56
C PRO A 17 -44.04 6.43 12.51
N THR A 18 -44.34 7.72 12.34
CA THR A 18 -45.17 8.49 13.28
C THR A 18 -46.24 9.32 12.56
N PRO A 19 -47.37 8.71 12.14
CA PRO A 19 -48.48 9.47 11.58
C PRO A 19 -48.99 10.50 12.59
N ARG A 20 -49.35 11.69 12.11
CA ARG A 20 -50.04 12.68 12.92
C ARG A 20 -51.40 13.00 12.32
N LEU A 21 -52.40 13.12 13.17
CA LEU A 21 -53.76 13.46 12.80
C LEU A 21 -54.15 14.76 13.49
N ILE A 22 -54.74 15.69 12.74
CA ILE A 22 -55.37 16.88 13.27
C ILE A 22 -56.85 16.87 12.88
N VAL A 23 -57.71 17.17 13.85
CA VAL A 23 -59.16 17.29 13.65
C VAL A 23 -59.54 18.69 14.03
N TYR A 24 -60.27 19.39 13.15
CA TYR A 24 -60.78 20.72 13.45
C TYR A 24 -62.23 20.88 12.98
N VAL A 25 -62.96 21.76 13.65
CA VAL A 25 -64.36 22.10 13.35
C VAL A 25 -64.47 23.61 13.20
N ILE A 26 -65.12 24.05 12.11
CA ILE A 26 -65.43 25.45 11.83
C ILE A 26 -66.90 25.68 12.19
N PHE A 27 -67.15 26.62 13.10
CA PHE A 27 -68.50 27.01 13.49
C PHE A 27 -69.04 28.12 12.57
N PRO A 28 -70.38 28.26 12.44
CA PRO A 28 -71.00 29.30 11.60
C PRO A 28 -70.61 30.74 11.96
N ASN A 29 -70.17 30.96 13.21
CA ASN A 29 -69.66 32.25 13.70
C ASN A 29 -68.17 32.48 13.36
N GLY A 30 -67.58 31.67 12.48
CA GLY A 30 -66.18 31.78 12.05
C GLY A 30 -65.16 31.26 13.06
N LYS A 31 -65.57 30.66 14.18
CA LYS A 31 -64.64 30.09 15.18
C LYS A 31 -64.12 28.71 14.75
N ILE A 32 -62.86 28.42 15.07
CA ILE A 32 -62.24 27.12 14.81
C ILE A 32 -61.77 26.48 16.12
N ILE A 33 -62.13 25.21 16.31
CA ILE A 33 -61.62 24.34 17.37
C ILE A 33 -60.78 23.26 16.70
N ALA A 34 -59.57 23.00 17.20
CA ALA A 34 -58.69 21.96 16.68
C ALA A 34 -58.09 21.13 17.82
N ASP A 35 -57.83 19.86 17.55
CA ASP A 35 -57.08 18.92 18.41
C ASP A 35 -56.22 17.99 17.55
N SER A 36 -55.17 17.39 18.11
CA SER A 36 -54.26 16.54 17.37
C SER A 36 -53.75 15.33 18.15
N ALA A 37 -53.46 14.24 17.44
CA ALA A 37 -52.92 13.00 17.98
C ALA A 37 -51.74 12.49 17.15
N ILE A 38 -50.77 11.86 17.81
CA ILE A 38 -49.62 11.22 17.19
C ILE A 38 -49.75 9.70 17.38
N PHE A 39 -49.59 8.95 16.30
CA PHE A 39 -49.61 7.49 16.31
C PHE A 39 -48.20 6.94 16.08
N SER A 40 -47.95 5.70 16.49
CA SER A 40 -46.70 4.98 16.20
C SER A 40 -47.02 3.80 15.31
N VAL A 41 -46.37 3.71 14.15
CA VAL A 41 -46.55 2.66 13.15
C VAL A 41 -45.18 2.04 12.85
N PRO A 42 -45.03 0.71 12.89
CA PRO A 42 -43.75 0.07 12.61
C PRO A 42 -43.26 0.39 11.20
N MET A 43 -41.99 0.77 11.09
CA MET A 43 -41.38 1.07 9.81
C MET A 43 -41.23 -0.21 9.00
N CYS A 44 -41.97 -0.33 7.90
CA CYS A 44 -41.78 -1.40 6.94
C CYS A 44 -41.49 -0.82 5.56
N PHE A 45 -40.56 -1.45 4.86
CA PHE A 45 -40.22 -1.07 3.50
C PHE A 45 -41.29 -1.58 2.51
N ARG A 46 -41.58 -0.74 1.51
CA ARG A 46 -42.48 -1.09 0.38
C ARG A 46 -41.86 -2.17 -0.50
N ASN A 47 -40.56 -2.08 -0.74
CA ASN A 47 -39.80 -3.13 -1.38
C ASN A 47 -39.54 -4.25 -0.37
N LYS A 48 -40.24 -5.38 -0.53
CA LYS A 48 -40.02 -6.59 0.28
C LYS A 48 -38.82 -7.33 -0.27
N VAL A 49 -37.83 -7.55 0.58
CA VAL A 49 -36.54 -8.08 0.18
C VAL A 49 -36.20 -9.25 1.10
N GLU A 50 -35.77 -10.37 0.51
CA GLU A 50 -35.36 -11.57 1.24
C GLU A 50 -34.08 -12.17 0.64
N LEU A 51 -33.17 -12.61 1.50
CA LEU A 51 -31.90 -13.24 1.16
C LEU A 51 -31.82 -14.60 1.84
N GLY A 52 -31.43 -15.64 1.09
CA GLY A 52 -31.23 -16.98 1.66
C GLY A 52 -30.18 -17.79 0.92
N PHE A 53 -29.49 -18.66 1.64
CA PHE A 53 -28.63 -19.69 1.04
C PHE A 53 -29.45 -20.96 0.75
N SER A 54 -29.08 -21.71 -0.28
CA SER A 54 -29.75 -22.95 -0.66
C SER A 54 -29.57 -24.07 0.38
N ALA A 55 -28.57 -23.96 1.24
CA ALA A 55 -28.31 -24.86 2.36
C ALA A 55 -27.82 -24.07 3.58
N PRO A 56 -28.13 -24.52 4.81
CA PRO A 56 -27.66 -23.86 6.03
C PRO A 56 -26.18 -24.15 6.34
N GLN A 57 -25.63 -25.24 5.79
CA GLN A 57 -24.26 -25.69 6.03
C GLN A 57 -23.61 -26.19 4.74
N THR A 58 -22.31 -25.93 4.57
CA THR A 58 -21.53 -26.40 3.41
C THR A 58 -20.04 -26.56 3.73
N LEU A 59 -19.28 -27.14 2.79
CA LEU A 59 -17.83 -27.30 2.87
C LEU A 59 -17.12 -26.04 2.33
N PRO A 60 -15.92 -25.70 2.82
CA PRO A 60 -15.11 -24.64 2.25
C PRO A 60 -14.77 -24.92 0.77
N GLY A 61 -14.86 -23.90 -0.08
CA GLY A 61 -14.60 -24.02 -1.53
C GLY A 61 -15.75 -24.57 -2.36
N ALA A 62 -16.87 -24.99 -1.75
CA ALA A 62 -18.04 -25.47 -2.46
C ALA A 62 -18.81 -24.32 -3.14
N GLU A 63 -19.56 -24.65 -4.20
CA GLU A 63 -20.53 -23.73 -4.79
C GLU A 63 -21.88 -23.87 -4.08
N ILE A 64 -22.49 -22.74 -3.73
CA ILE A 64 -23.81 -22.69 -3.09
C ILE A 64 -24.73 -21.71 -3.82
N GLY A 65 -26.02 -22.03 -3.85
CA GLY A 65 -27.04 -21.14 -4.37
C GLY A 65 -27.36 -20.02 -3.38
N LEU A 66 -27.36 -18.79 -3.85
CA LEU A 66 -27.82 -17.61 -3.15
C LEU A 66 -29.14 -17.16 -3.80
N HIS A 67 -30.19 -17.15 -3.00
CA HIS A 67 -31.55 -16.78 -3.39
C HIS A 67 -31.83 -15.33 -3.00
N LEU A 68 -32.14 -14.49 -3.98
CA LEU A 68 -32.45 -13.07 -3.82
C LEU A 68 -33.88 -12.80 -4.30
N LEU A 69 -34.73 -12.32 -3.40
CA LEU A 69 -36.09 -11.86 -3.71
C LEU A 69 -36.19 -10.36 -3.48
N ALA A 70 -36.75 -9.64 -4.45
CA ALA A 70 -37.04 -8.21 -4.36
C ALA A 70 -38.13 -7.81 -5.35
N ALA A 71 -38.63 -6.57 -5.28
CA ALA A 71 -39.53 -6.05 -6.31
C ALA A 71 -38.90 -6.12 -7.72
N PRO A 72 -39.68 -6.43 -8.77
CA PRO A 72 -39.19 -6.46 -10.15
C PRO A 72 -38.40 -5.22 -10.55
N GLY A 73 -37.26 -5.42 -11.20
CA GLY A 73 -36.36 -4.33 -11.62
C GLY A 73 -35.54 -3.69 -10.50
N SER A 74 -35.56 -4.22 -9.28
CA SER A 74 -34.69 -3.75 -8.19
C SER A 74 -33.23 -4.16 -8.41
N THR A 75 -32.32 -3.28 -7.96
CA THR A 75 -30.90 -3.57 -7.82
C THR A 75 -30.57 -3.74 -6.35
N CYS A 76 -29.94 -4.86 -6.01
CA CYS A 76 -29.66 -5.28 -4.65
C CYS A 76 -28.16 -5.30 -4.39
N ALA A 77 -27.73 -4.66 -3.31
CA ALA A 77 -26.38 -4.79 -2.77
C ALA A 77 -26.36 -5.92 -1.75
N VAL A 78 -25.48 -6.90 -1.96
CA VAL A 78 -25.31 -8.04 -1.09
C VAL A 78 -23.91 -8.00 -0.49
N TRP A 79 -23.83 -8.22 0.81
CA TRP A 79 -22.57 -8.32 1.53
C TRP A 79 -22.55 -9.58 2.39
N ALA A 80 -21.36 -10.12 2.63
CA ALA A 80 -21.14 -11.24 3.54
C ALA A 80 -19.83 -11.06 4.31
N VAL A 81 -19.89 -11.13 5.63
CA VAL A 81 -18.76 -10.92 6.56
C VAL A 81 -18.68 -12.05 7.58
N ASP A 82 -17.48 -12.29 8.10
CA ASP A 82 -17.24 -13.29 9.13
C ASP A 82 -17.95 -12.91 10.44
N GLN A 83 -18.51 -13.90 11.15
CA GLN A 83 -19.19 -13.71 12.43
C GLN A 83 -18.31 -12.99 13.47
N ASN A 84 -17.00 -13.22 13.48
CA ASN A 84 -16.08 -12.55 14.40
C ASN A 84 -15.98 -11.05 14.13
N VAL A 85 -16.06 -10.64 12.86
CA VAL A 85 -16.05 -9.22 12.45
C VAL A 85 -17.40 -8.58 12.73
N PHE A 86 -18.48 -9.32 12.42
CA PHE A 86 -19.85 -8.90 12.72
C PHE A 86 -20.05 -8.62 14.23
N GLY A 87 -19.39 -9.40 15.09
CA GLY A 87 -19.47 -9.26 16.55
C GLY A 87 -18.63 -8.15 17.18
N LEU A 88 -17.75 -7.45 16.45
CA LEU A 88 -16.83 -6.45 17.04
C LEU A 88 -17.53 -5.18 17.53
N GLU A 89 -18.61 -4.75 16.87
CA GLU A 89 -19.37 -3.56 17.25
C GLU A 89 -20.89 -3.80 17.18
N PRO A 90 -21.46 -4.57 18.13
CA PRO A 90 -22.89 -4.87 18.14
C PRO A 90 -23.70 -3.56 18.27
N GLY A 91 -24.66 -3.36 17.35
CA GLY A 91 -25.56 -2.19 17.35
C GLY A 91 -25.23 -1.09 16.33
N LYS A 92 -24.12 -1.17 15.58
CA LYS A 92 -23.87 -0.32 14.40
C LYS A 92 -24.35 -0.92 13.08
N GLU A 93 -25.08 -2.02 13.15
CA GLU A 93 -25.66 -2.69 11.98
C GLU A 93 -26.69 -1.83 11.25
N LEU A 94 -26.76 -2.01 9.93
CA LEU A 94 -27.81 -1.40 9.12
C LEU A 94 -29.17 -1.98 9.54
N SER A 95 -29.95 -1.17 10.26
CA SER A 95 -31.26 -1.54 10.78
C SER A 95 -32.32 -0.56 10.32
N SER A 96 -33.59 -0.97 10.38
CA SER A 96 -34.72 -0.09 10.05
C SER A 96 -34.75 1.16 10.93
N SER A 97 -34.40 1.04 12.21
CA SER A 97 -34.31 2.16 13.16
C SER A 97 -33.21 3.15 12.78
N LEU A 98 -32.01 2.66 12.43
CA LEU A 98 -30.91 3.51 11.99
C LEU A 98 -31.30 4.31 10.73
N ILE A 99 -31.90 3.66 9.75
CA ILE A 99 -32.36 4.30 8.50
C ILE A 99 -33.42 5.37 8.79
N SER A 100 -34.36 5.09 9.70
CA SER A 100 -35.36 6.09 10.11
C SER A 100 -34.72 7.32 10.77
N GLY A 101 -33.68 7.10 11.58
CA GLY A 101 -32.95 8.14 12.30
C GLY A 101 -32.12 9.05 11.40
N LEU A 102 -31.84 8.67 10.15
CA LEU A 102 -31.15 9.51 9.16
C LEU A 102 -32.02 10.64 8.61
N PHE A 103 -33.35 10.56 8.76
CA PHE A 103 -34.30 11.55 8.23
C PHE A 103 -35.11 12.28 9.32
N PRO A 104 -34.46 12.87 10.36
CA PRO A 104 -35.17 13.46 11.49
C PRO A 104 -35.96 14.72 11.09
N SER A 105 -35.52 15.44 10.05
CA SER A 105 -36.16 16.66 9.55
C SER A 105 -37.53 16.40 8.91
N VAL A 106 -37.73 15.24 8.28
CA VAL A 106 -39.02 14.82 7.70
C VAL A 106 -40.09 14.63 8.78
N TYR A 107 -39.67 14.30 10.01
CA TYR A 107 -40.55 14.03 11.14
C TYR A 107 -40.56 15.15 12.19
N SER A 108 -39.90 16.29 11.92
CA SER A 108 -39.87 17.45 12.82
C SER A 108 -41.28 17.99 13.09
N SER A 109 -41.52 18.43 14.33
CA SER A 109 -42.84 18.85 14.85
C SER A 109 -43.07 20.36 14.86
N ARG A 110 -42.32 21.13 14.06
CA ARG A 110 -42.57 22.56 13.88
C ARG A 110 -41.94 23.06 12.58
N TYR A 111 -42.61 23.99 11.91
CA TYR A 111 -41.98 24.68 10.78
C TYR A 111 -40.75 25.51 11.27
N PRO A 112 -39.74 25.73 10.41
CA PRO A 112 -38.53 26.47 10.79
C PRO A 112 -38.82 27.90 11.29
N ARG A 113 -38.01 28.42 12.22
CA ARG A 113 -38.19 29.80 12.74
C ARG A 113 -38.18 30.87 11.65
N GLN A 114 -37.52 30.63 10.51
CA GLN A 114 -37.47 31.60 9.39
C GLN A 114 -38.84 31.86 8.75
N VAL A 115 -39.76 30.90 8.81
CA VAL A 115 -41.14 31.03 8.33
C VAL A 115 -42.13 31.26 9.49
N SER A 116 -41.63 31.47 10.70
CA SER A 116 -42.44 31.79 11.87
C SER A 116 -43.04 33.18 11.74
N GLU A 117 -44.35 33.22 11.92
CA GLU A 117 -45.16 34.43 11.89
C GLU A 117 -45.27 34.99 13.30
N ASP A 118 -44.13 35.15 13.97
CA ASP A 118 -44.07 35.91 15.22
C ASP A 118 -44.38 37.38 14.89
N ASP A 119 -45.67 37.73 14.96
CA ASP A 119 -46.16 39.10 14.76
C ASP A 119 -45.42 40.03 15.74
N ARG A 120 -44.50 40.85 15.22
CA ARG A 120 -43.79 41.89 15.98
C ARG A 120 -44.65 43.13 16.24
N SER A 121 -45.89 43.16 15.76
CA SER A 121 -46.84 44.26 15.93
C SER A 121 -47.80 43.99 17.10
N CYS A 122 -47.53 44.59 18.27
CA CYS A 122 -48.54 44.71 19.33
C CYS A 122 -49.67 45.63 18.84
N GLY A 123 -50.91 45.14 18.80
CA GLY A 123 -52.10 45.99 18.61
C GLY A 123 -52.58 46.56 19.94
N PHE A 124 -52.96 47.84 19.97
CA PHE A 124 -53.60 48.46 21.13
C PHE A 124 -55.03 47.91 21.30
N GLN A 125 -55.42 47.57 22.53
CA GLN A 125 -56.76 47.07 22.86
C GLN A 125 -57.81 48.18 22.73
N ASN A 126 -58.82 48.00 21.89
CA ASN A 126 -60.17 48.53 22.17
C ASN A 126 -60.87 47.51 23.07
N SER A 127 -61.24 47.93 24.28
CA SER A 127 -61.71 47.05 25.36
C SER A 127 -63.17 46.57 25.24
N ASP A 128 -63.80 46.65 24.06
CA ASP A 128 -65.23 46.34 23.88
C ASP A 128 -65.51 45.24 22.82
N GLU A 129 -64.54 44.37 22.50
CA GLU A 129 -64.81 43.12 21.76
C GLU A 129 -64.84 41.91 22.71
N PRO A 130 -65.90 41.07 22.69
CA PRO A 130 -65.97 39.86 23.52
C PRO A 130 -64.88 38.86 23.11
N ASP A 131 -64.12 38.30 24.06
CA ASP A 131 -63.03 37.33 23.80
C ASP A 131 -63.54 36.15 22.94
N VAL A 132 -63.22 36.18 21.66
CA VAL A 132 -63.81 35.29 20.64
C VAL A 132 -63.17 33.89 20.69
N PHE A 133 -62.10 33.66 21.45
CA PHE A 133 -61.30 32.43 21.40
C PHE A 133 -61.69 31.39 22.46
N THR A 134 -62.13 30.21 22.02
CA THR A 134 -62.47 29.08 22.91
C THR A 134 -61.18 28.42 23.43
N ALA A 135 -60.86 28.62 24.71
CA ALA A 135 -59.71 28.01 25.39
C ALA A 135 -60.03 26.59 25.87
N PHE A 136 -59.27 25.58 25.43
CA PHE A 136 -59.30 24.25 26.04
C PHE A 136 -58.36 24.21 27.24
N ARG A 137 -58.89 23.82 28.42
CA ARG A 137 -58.08 23.55 29.61
C ARG A 137 -57.54 22.12 29.52
N VAL A 138 -56.25 21.97 29.23
CA VAL A 138 -55.55 20.69 29.43
C VAL A 138 -54.93 20.72 30.84
N LYS A 139 -55.37 19.85 31.75
CA LYS A 139 -54.67 19.60 33.01
C LYS A 139 -53.42 18.77 32.69
N MET A 140 -52.24 19.36 32.77
CA MET A 140 -50.99 18.61 32.68
C MET A 140 -50.69 18.01 34.05
N GLN A 141 -50.65 16.69 34.17
CA GLN A 141 -50.14 16.01 35.37
C GLN A 141 -48.60 16.03 35.34
N ARG A 142 -48.00 17.15 35.75
CA ARG A 142 -46.71 17.22 36.44
C ARG A 142 -46.47 18.66 36.89
N GLY A 143 -46.08 18.80 38.16
CA GLY A 143 -46.05 20.07 38.89
C GLY A 143 -45.17 21.13 38.25
N ASP A 144 -45.83 22.09 37.62
CA ASP A 144 -45.52 23.52 37.65
C ASP A 144 -46.76 24.23 37.08
N ASP A 145 -47.45 24.99 37.93
CA ASP A 145 -48.76 25.59 37.64
C ASP A 145 -48.62 26.82 36.73
N LYS A 146 -48.18 26.60 35.47
CA LYS A 146 -48.33 27.56 34.37
C LYS A 146 -49.45 27.08 33.44
N LEU A 147 -50.58 27.77 33.51
CA LEU A 147 -51.74 27.57 32.66
C LEU A 147 -51.40 27.89 31.18
N LEU A 148 -50.88 26.91 30.43
CA LEU A 148 -50.65 27.04 28.98
C LEU A 148 -51.98 26.86 28.25
N VAL A 149 -52.58 27.97 27.84
CA VAL A 149 -53.75 27.97 26.94
C VAL A 149 -53.24 27.70 25.53
N HIS A 150 -53.40 26.47 25.03
CA HIS A 150 -53.11 26.15 23.64
C HIS A 150 -54.24 26.65 22.74
N HIS A 151 -53.92 27.54 21.81
CA HIS A 151 -54.85 28.03 20.79
C HIS A 151 -55.01 26.99 19.67
N SER A 152 -56.14 27.00 18.94
CA SER A 152 -56.33 26.14 17.75
C SER A 152 -55.18 26.28 16.74
N PHE A 153 -54.55 27.46 16.66
CA PHE A 153 -53.35 27.72 15.86
C PHE A 153 -52.10 26.94 16.34
N PHE A 154 -51.95 26.69 17.65
CA PHE A 154 -50.82 25.94 18.21
C PHE A 154 -50.76 24.50 17.70
N PHE A 155 -51.90 23.80 17.69
CA PHE A 155 -51.99 22.43 17.18
C PHE A 155 -51.64 22.35 15.68
N LEU A 156 -52.00 23.39 14.92
CA LEU A 156 -51.65 23.51 13.50
C LEU A 156 -50.15 23.79 13.30
N GLN A 157 -49.53 24.60 14.16
CA GLN A 157 -48.08 24.85 14.16
C GLN A 157 -47.26 23.60 14.51
N GLU A 158 -47.74 22.77 15.45
CA GLU A 158 -47.09 21.50 15.82
C GLU A 158 -47.13 20.44 14.71
N MET A 159 -48.08 20.56 13.78
CA MET A 159 -48.11 19.74 12.56
C MET A 159 -47.12 20.22 11.49
N GLY A 160 -46.44 21.36 11.71
CA GLY A 160 -45.56 21.97 10.72
C GLY A 160 -46.29 22.59 9.53
N LEU A 161 -47.60 22.86 9.67
CA LEU A 161 -48.45 23.39 8.59
C LEU A 161 -48.62 24.92 8.73
N LYS A 162 -48.65 25.60 7.58
CA LYS A 162 -49.03 27.02 7.48
C LYS A 162 -50.41 27.12 6.84
N ILE A 163 -51.32 27.83 7.50
CA ILE A 163 -52.71 27.93 7.05
C ILE A 163 -53.05 29.36 6.68
N MET A 164 -53.69 29.49 5.52
CA MET A 164 -54.33 30.72 5.06
C MET A 164 -55.84 30.52 5.25
N SER A 165 -56.46 31.34 6.09
CA SER A 165 -57.89 31.31 6.33
C SER A 165 -58.47 32.71 6.36
N ASN A 166 -59.73 32.86 5.97
CA ASN A 166 -60.52 34.08 6.15
C ASN A 166 -61.13 34.19 7.56
N THR A 167 -60.94 33.19 8.42
CA THR A 167 -61.40 33.17 9.82
C THR A 167 -60.29 33.61 10.78
N ASN A 168 -60.64 34.29 11.87
CA ASN A 168 -59.70 34.64 12.94
C ASN A 168 -59.24 33.38 13.72
N ILE A 169 -58.13 32.78 13.29
CA ILE A 169 -57.53 31.58 13.91
C ILE A 169 -56.41 31.90 14.91
N ARG A 170 -55.84 33.11 14.87
CA ARG A 170 -54.77 33.55 15.78
C ARG A 170 -55.34 34.46 16.86
N LYS A 171 -54.91 34.26 18.11
CA LYS A 171 -55.17 35.23 19.18
C LYS A 171 -54.20 36.41 19.05
N PRO A 172 -54.66 37.67 19.04
CA PRO A 172 -53.76 38.82 19.10
C PRO A 172 -52.98 38.82 20.42
N ARG A 173 -51.66 39.06 20.36
CA ARG A 173 -50.81 39.14 21.56
C ARG A 173 -51.13 40.43 22.33
N VAL A 174 -51.57 40.30 23.59
CA VAL A 174 -51.77 41.43 24.51
C VAL A 174 -50.47 41.68 25.27
N CYS A 175 -49.90 42.87 25.11
CA CYS A 175 -48.65 43.27 25.73
C CYS A 175 -48.98 43.89 27.12
N PRO A 176 -48.40 43.42 28.24
CA PRO A 176 -48.76 43.93 29.57
C PRO A 176 -48.26 45.37 29.77
N THR A 177 -49.16 46.28 30.15
CA THR A 177 -48.83 47.68 30.50
C THR A 177 -48.60 47.83 32.00
N THR A 178 -47.37 48.03 32.42
CA THR A 178 -47.04 48.80 33.63
C THR A 178 -45.76 49.61 33.38
N PRO A 179 -45.71 50.91 33.75
CA PRO A 179 -44.58 51.79 33.45
C PRO A 179 -43.46 51.71 34.50
N SER A 180 -42.25 51.88 33.99
CA SER A 180 -40.92 51.76 34.58
C SER A 180 -40.67 52.48 35.91
N THR A 181 -39.99 51.80 36.84
CA THR A 181 -38.98 52.43 37.71
C THR A 181 -37.59 51.99 37.25
N THR A 182 -36.84 52.99 36.80
CA THR A 182 -35.48 52.91 36.29
C THR A 182 -34.48 52.57 37.40
N VAL A 183 -33.74 51.47 37.22
CA VAL A 183 -32.33 51.40 37.61
C VAL A 183 -31.56 50.97 36.36
N LEU A 184 -30.64 51.85 35.95
CA LEU A 184 -29.68 51.66 34.87
C LEU A 184 -28.93 50.33 35.03
N GLN A 185 -28.99 49.47 34.02
CA GLN A 185 -27.90 48.55 33.73
C GLN A 185 -27.87 48.22 32.24
N GLU A 186 -26.87 48.77 31.56
CA GLU A 186 -26.43 48.33 30.24
C GLU A 186 -26.30 46.81 30.23
N ARG A 187 -27.01 46.14 29.31
CA ARG A 187 -26.79 44.72 29.01
C ARG A 187 -26.17 44.61 27.64
N ALA A 188 -24.84 44.53 27.65
CA ALA A 188 -24.06 43.78 26.69
C ALA A 188 -24.43 42.29 26.74
N ASP A 189 -24.33 41.64 25.59
CA ASP A 189 -24.53 40.21 25.39
C ASP A 189 -23.68 39.35 26.35
N PRO A 190 -24.25 38.30 26.99
CA PRO A 190 -23.42 37.26 27.57
C PRO A 190 -23.24 36.13 26.58
N VAL A 191 -22.02 36.07 26.04
CA VAL A 191 -21.32 34.84 25.68
C VAL A 191 -21.49 33.83 26.82
N VAL A 192 -22.10 32.68 26.54
CA VAL A 192 -22.06 31.53 27.45
C VAL A 192 -20.90 30.63 27.04
N THR A 193 -19.77 30.92 27.68
CA THR A 193 -18.63 30.02 27.87
C THR A 193 -19.04 28.95 28.89
N VAL A 194 -18.99 27.66 28.53
CA VAL A 194 -19.10 26.57 29.51
C VAL A 194 -17.69 26.24 29.97
N THR A 195 -17.29 26.86 31.08
CA THR A 195 -16.12 26.47 31.88
C THR A 195 -16.62 25.58 33.01
N LEU A 196 -16.19 24.31 33.03
CA LEU A 196 -16.43 23.39 34.15
C LEU A 196 -15.41 23.67 35.25
N LEU A 197 -15.88 24.02 36.45
CA LEU A 197 -15.08 24.05 37.68
C LEU A 197 -15.73 23.16 38.74
N PHE A 198 -14.83 22.42 39.40
CA PHE A 198 -14.98 21.37 40.41
C PHE A 198 -15.74 21.78 41.69
N PRO A 199 -16.22 20.79 42.46
CA PRO A 199 -16.24 20.86 43.91
C PRO A 199 -15.21 19.88 44.56
N ALA A 200 -14.37 20.42 45.44
CA ALA A 200 -13.75 19.72 46.58
C ALA A 200 -14.64 20.00 47.82
N GLU A 201 -14.75 19.21 48.89
CA GLU A 201 -13.79 18.42 49.67
C GLU A 201 -14.52 17.32 50.47
N HIS A 202 -13.84 16.21 50.79
CA HIS A 202 -13.38 15.91 52.17
C HIS A 202 -12.62 14.58 52.23
N LEU A 203 -11.44 14.64 52.85
CA LEU A 203 -10.48 13.57 53.08
C LEU A 203 -10.92 12.61 54.20
N THR A 204 -10.75 11.30 53.99
CA THR A 204 -10.25 10.38 55.01
C THR A 204 -9.30 9.36 54.39
N THR A 205 -8.19 9.16 55.09
CA THR A 205 -7.00 8.37 54.77
C THR A 205 -7.22 6.87 54.92
N SER A 206 -6.84 6.06 53.93
CA SER A 206 -6.31 4.70 54.15
C SER A 206 -5.53 4.17 52.93
N THR A 207 -4.36 3.62 53.24
CA THR A 207 -3.30 3.00 52.43
C THR A 207 -3.72 2.31 51.11
N TYR A 208 -3.11 2.73 49.99
CA TYR A 208 -3.10 1.98 48.71
C TYR A 208 -1.68 1.90 48.14
N GLN A 209 -1.25 0.67 47.83
CA GLN A 209 -0.06 0.35 47.04
C GLN A 209 -0.24 0.86 45.59
N PRO A 210 0.80 1.38 44.92
CA PRO A 210 0.71 1.72 43.51
C PRO A 210 0.77 0.44 42.68
N THR A 211 -0.38 -0.07 42.26
CA THR A 211 -0.47 -0.95 41.09
C THR A 211 -0.03 -0.15 39.86
N MET A 212 1.07 -0.60 39.25
CA MET A 212 1.56 -0.12 37.97
C MET A 212 0.45 -0.18 36.92
N PHE A 213 0.11 0.97 36.32
CA PHE A 213 -0.58 1.00 35.04
C PHE A 213 0.36 0.40 33.99
N SER A 214 0.00 -0.79 33.49
CA SER A 214 0.64 -1.38 32.32
C SER A 214 0.30 -0.53 31.09
N PRO A 215 1.28 -0.09 30.29
CA PRO A 215 1.01 0.52 29.01
C PRO A 215 0.38 -0.54 28.10
N VAL A 216 -0.77 -0.22 27.53
CA VAL A 216 -1.46 -1.02 26.52
C VAL A 216 -0.49 -1.19 25.34
N SER A 217 0.15 -2.36 25.28
CA SER A 217 0.92 -2.77 24.12
C SER A 217 -0.07 -2.98 22.97
N SER A 218 0.09 -2.21 21.90
CA SER A 218 -0.48 -2.54 20.61
C SER A 218 0.09 -3.90 20.18
N ALA A 219 -0.66 -4.97 20.43
CA ALA A 219 -0.38 -6.28 19.91
C ALA A 219 -0.59 -6.25 18.40
N GLU A 220 0.47 -5.93 17.65
CA GLU A 220 0.52 -6.21 16.22
C GLU A 220 0.73 -7.72 16.04
N ASP A 221 -0.38 -8.45 15.98
CA ASP A 221 -0.39 -9.85 15.61
C ASP A 221 -0.58 -9.95 14.08
N LYS A 222 0.53 -10.02 13.34
CA LYS A 222 0.54 -10.29 11.90
C LYS A 222 1.49 -11.43 11.57
N MET A 223 1.03 -12.66 11.81
CA MET A 223 1.19 -13.78 10.88
C MET A 223 0.23 -14.93 11.22
N HIS A 224 -1.07 -14.68 11.11
CA HIS A 224 -2.03 -15.76 10.92
C HIS A 224 -2.62 -15.65 9.51
N LYS A 225 -2.83 -16.81 8.87
CA LYS A 225 -3.37 -17.01 7.52
C LYS A 225 -4.36 -15.89 7.18
N HIS A 226 -4.13 -15.17 6.09
CA HIS A 226 -5.05 -14.14 5.59
C HIS A 226 -6.38 -14.83 5.26
N PHE A 227 -7.28 -14.87 6.24
CA PHE A 227 -8.66 -15.22 6.04
C PHE A 227 -9.35 -13.91 5.65
N PRO A 228 -10.01 -13.84 4.49
CA PRO A 228 -10.71 -12.63 4.11
C PRO A 228 -11.77 -12.35 5.17
N GLU A 229 -11.74 -11.18 5.79
CA GLU A 229 -12.76 -10.74 6.75
C GLU A 229 -14.13 -10.50 6.08
N THR A 230 -14.09 -10.24 4.77
CA THR A 230 -15.25 -10.01 3.90
C THR A 230 -15.24 -11.01 2.75
N TRP A 231 -16.32 -11.77 2.60
CA TRP A 231 -16.50 -12.71 1.49
C TRP A 231 -17.09 -12.03 0.25
N MET A 232 -18.15 -11.23 0.42
CA MET A 232 -18.91 -10.66 -0.70
C MET A 232 -19.19 -9.17 -0.51
N TRP A 233 -19.14 -8.41 -1.61
CA TRP A 233 -19.59 -7.02 -1.70
C TRP A 233 -20.01 -6.71 -3.15
N ASP A 234 -21.17 -7.21 -3.55
CA ASP A 234 -21.59 -7.25 -4.96
C ASP A 234 -22.97 -6.63 -5.20
N LEU A 235 -23.22 -6.23 -6.44
CA LEU A 235 -24.51 -5.71 -6.91
C LEU A 235 -25.20 -6.71 -7.83
N TYR A 236 -26.45 -7.05 -7.50
CA TYR A 236 -27.30 -7.96 -8.28
C TYR A 236 -28.56 -7.25 -8.74
N SER A 237 -28.81 -7.22 -10.06
CA SER A 237 -30.13 -6.86 -10.59
C SER A 237 -31.04 -8.09 -10.59
N VAL A 238 -32.22 -8.00 -9.95
CA VAL A 238 -33.16 -9.12 -9.72
C VAL A 238 -34.04 -9.42 -10.95
N GLY A 239 -34.04 -8.54 -11.95
CA GLY A 239 -34.76 -8.75 -13.21
C GLY A 239 -36.29 -8.59 -13.08
N PRO A 240 -37.06 -8.89 -14.15
CA PRO A 240 -38.50 -8.65 -14.20
C PRO A 240 -39.33 -9.65 -13.37
N SER A 241 -38.77 -10.81 -13.02
CA SER A 241 -39.44 -11.85 -12.22
C SER A 241 -39.46 -11.55 -10.71
N GLY A 242 -38.65 -10.60 -10.23
CA GLY A 242 -38.50 -10.34 -8.79
C GLY A 242 -37.76 -11.44 -8.02
N ASN A 243 -37.18 -12.43 -8.72
CA ASN A 243 -36.40 -13.51 -8.14
C ASN A 243 -35.13 -13.76 -8.96
N LYS A 244 -33.99 -13.88 -8.26
CA LYS A 244 -32.70 -14.26 -8.84
C LYS A 244 -31.99 -15.28 -7.96
N ASN A 245 -31.52 -16.35 -8.60
CA ASN A 245 -30.61 -17.30 -7.98
C ASN A 245 -29.21 -17.08 -8.55
N ALA A 246 -28.24 -16.80 -7.69
CA ALA A 246 -26.83 -16.68 -8.04
C ALA A 246 -26.06 -17.85 -7.44
N THR A 247 -25.13 -18.43 -8.19
CA THR A 247 -24.19 -19.43 -7.66
C THR A 247 -22.93 -18.71 -7.19
N VAL A 248 -22.54 -18.93 -5.93
CA VAL A 248 -21.37 -18.29 -5.32
C VAL A 248 -20.43 -19.34 -4.75
N THR A 249 -19.12 -19.11 -4.89
CA THR A 249 -18.09 -19.99 -4.34
C THR A 249 -17.78 -19.57 -2.91
N VAL A 250 -17.87 -20.52 -1.98
CA VAL A 250 -17.65 -20.30 -0.55
C VAL A 250 -16.15 -20.21 -0.25
N PRO A 251 -15.68 -19.28 0.60
CA PRO A 251 -14.27 -19.16 0.94
C PRO A 251 -13.72 -20.41 1.62
N ASN A 252 -12.41 -20.60 1.54
CA ASN A 252 -11.72 -21.73 2.16
C ASN A 252 -11.53 -21.59 3.69
N THR A 253 -12.47 -20.93 4.38
CA THR A 253 -12.40 -20.62 5.80
C THR A 253 -13.50 -21.37 6.56
N ILE A 254 -13.15 -21.92 7.72
CA ILE A 254 -14.10 -22.60 8.59
C ILE A 254 -14.64 -21.55 9.56
N THR A 255 -15.84 -21.03 9.27
CA THR A 255 -16.46 -19.95 10.05
C THR A 255 -17.96 -19.92 9.76
N GLU A 256 -18.70 -19.10 10.51
CA GLU A 256 -20.06 -18.72 10.18
C GLU A 256 -20.04 -17.38 9.44
N TRP A 257 -20.61 -17.36 8.23
CA TRP A 257 -20.74 -16.14 7.43
C TRP A 257 -22.10 -15.51 7.67
N LYS A 258 -22.12 -14.22 8.02
CA LYS A 258 -23.33 -13.41 8.09
C LYS A 258 -23.47 -12.59 6.81
N ALA A 259 -24.58 -12.77 6.12
CA ALA A 259 -24.88 -12.09 4.87
C ALA A 259 -26.10 -11.19 5.00
N GLY A 260 -26.01 -9.98 4.46
CA GLY A 260 -27.11 -9.03 4.42
C GLY A 260 -27.33 -8.50 3.02
N MET A 261 -28.53 -7.97 2.79
CA MET A 261 -28.91 -7.41 1.51
C MET A 261 -29.82 -6.21 1.68
N PHE A 262 -29.61 -5.17 0.88
CA PHE A 262 -30.58 -4.10 0.68
C PHE A 262 -30.77 -3.83 -0.81
N CYS A 263 -31.97 -3.43 -1.21
CA CYS A 263 -32.31 -3.20 -2.60
C CYS A 263 -32.96 -1.84 -2.81
N THR A 264 -32.68 -1.24 -3.97
CA THR A 264 -33.34 -0.02 -4.45
C THR A 264 -33.98 -0.29 -5.81
N GLY A 265 -35.18 0.23 -6.01
CA GLY A 265 -35.92 0.04 -7.25
C GLY A 265 -37.13 0.96 -7.35
N PRO A 266 -38.03 0.72 -8.31
CA PRO A 266 -39.24 1.53 -8.51
C PRO A 266 -40.13 1.61 -7.26
N ASN A 267 -40.14 0.53 -6.46
CA ASN A 267 -40.91 0.44 -5.21
C ASN A 267 -40.18 1.06 -4.00
N GLY A 268 -39.03 1.72 -4.21
CA GLY A 268 -38.21 2.34 -3.19
C GLY A 268 -37.14 1.42 -2.60
N PHE A 269 -36.63 1.81 -1.43
CA PHE A 269 -35.64 1.07 -0.67
C PHE A 269 -36.28 -0.11 0.08
N GLY A 270 -35.56 -1.23 0.19
CA GLY A 270 -35.89 -2.38 1.02
C GLY A 270 -34.65 -3.01 1.65
N LEU A 271 -34.81 -3.56 2.86
CA LEU A 271 -33.75 -4.19 3.63
C LEU A 271 -34.16 -5.62 4.00
N ALA A 272 -33.28 -6.58 3.73
CA ALA A 272 -33.47 -7.98 4.08
C ALA A 272 -33.00 -8.25 5.52
N PRO A 273 -33.58 -9.25 6.21
CA PRO A 273 -32.98 -9.80 7.41
C PRO A 273 -31.62 -10.47 7.09
N VAL A 274 -30.75 -10.52 8.09
CA VAL A 274 -29.43 -11.16 7.96
C VAL A 274 -29.61 -12.68 7.83
N SER A 275 -28.97 -13.26 6.82
CA SER A 275 -28.90 -14.70 6.57
C SER A 275 -27.55 -15.25 7.05
N SER A 276 -27.51 -16.52 7.47
CA SER A 276 -26.30 -17.15 8.00
C SER A 276 -25.95 -18.42 7.24
N LEU A 277 -24.66 -18.63 6.97
CA LEU A 277 -24.12 -19.85 6.36
C LEU A 277 -23.01 -20.41 7.23
N LEU A 278 -23.17 -21.64 7.70
CA LEU A 278 -22.14 -22.34 8.45
C LEU A 278 -21.20 -23.07 7.49
N VAL A 279 -19.93 -22.69 7.47
CA VAL A 279 -18.89 -23.38 6.69
C VAL A 279 -18.07 -24.23 7.64
N PHE A 280 -18.20 -25.55 7.50
CA PHE A 280 -17.68 -26.49 8.49
C PHE A 280 -16.97 -27.65 7.83
N LYS A 281 -15.85 -28.09 8.43
CA LYS A 281 -15.19 -29.36 8.10
C LYS A 281 -15.15 -30.25 9.34
N PRO A 282 -15.36 -31.58 9.21
CA PRO A 282 -15.29 -32.51 10.34
C PRO A 282 -13.94 -32.53 11.06
N PHE A 283 -12.85 -32.39 10.31
CA PHE A 283 -11.49 -32.27 10.80
C PHE A 283 -10.71 -31.26 9.96
N LEU A 284 -9.65 -30.69 10.54
CA LEU A 284 -8.76 -29.74 9.88
C LEU A 284 -7.34 -30.27 9.89
N VAL A 285 -6.68 -30.18 8.74
CA VAL A 285 -5.26 -30.55 8.60
C VAL A 285 -4.40 -29.29 8.54
N GLU A 286 -3.51 -29.13 9.52
CA GLU A 286 -2.51 -28.08 9.53
C GLU A 286 -1.12 -28.64 9.20
N LEU A 287 -0.60 -28.25 8.03
CA LEU A 287 0.76 -28.58 7.62
C LEU A 287 1.74 -27.48 8.02
N ILE A 288 2.70 -27.78 8.89
CA ILE A 288 3.74 -26.85 9.33
C ILE A 288 4.98 -27.04 8.44
N LEU A 289 5.33 -25.99 7.69
CA LEU A 289 6.48 -25.94 6.79
C LEU A 289 7.33 -24.70 7.07
N PRO A 290 8.66 -24.77 6.90
CA PRO A 290 9.50 -23.58 6.89
C PRO A 290 9.16 -22.70 5.68
N SER A 291 9.41 -21.39 5.79
CA SER A 291 9.17 -20.43 4.70
C SER A 291 10.06 -20.66 3.48
N SER A 292 11.30 -21.12 3.70
CA SER A 292 12.23 -21.60 2.68
C SER A 292 13.26 -22.54 3.29
N VAL A 293 13.86 -23.40 2.47
CA VAL A 293 14.90 -24.38 2.87
C VAL A 293 16.10 -24.25 1.95
N ILE A 294 17.31 -24.52 2.43
CA ILE A 294 18.52 -24.52 1.60
C ILE A 294 18.76 -25.94 1.06
N GLN A 295 19.22 -26.05 -0.19
CA GLN A 295 19.57 -27.33 -0.81
C GLN A 295 20.53 -28.16 0.07
N GLY A 296 20.21 -29.44 0.24
CA GLY A 296 20.95 -30.39 1.08
C GLY A 296 20.53 -30.41 2.55
N GLU A 297 19.72 -29.46 3.01
CA GLU A 297 19.16 -29.49 4.37
C GLU A 297 18.04 -30.52 4.49
N THR A 298 17.90 -31.08 5.70
CA THR A 298 16.86 -32.03 6.03
C THR A 298 16.02 -31.51 7.19
N PHE A 299 14.73 -31.29 6.97
CA PHE A 299 13.83 -30.73 7.99
C PHE A 299 12.73 -31.71 8.39
N ILE A 300 12.21 -31.51 9.60
CA ILE A 300 11.08 -32.29 10.12
C ILE A 300 9.79 -31.58 9.74
N MET A 301 9.04 -32.16 8.81
CA MET A 301 7.70 -31.71 8.46
C MET A 301 6.70 -32.28 9.47
N LYS A 302 5.83 -31.44 10.02
CA LYS A 302 4.77 -31.85 10.95
C LYS A 302 3.40 -31.52 10.35
N ALA A 303 2.49 -32.48 10.40
CA ALA A 303 1.09 -32.27 10.07
C ALA A 303 0.22 -32.59 11.28
N THR A 304 -0.55 -31.62 11.76
CA THR A 304 -1.48 -31.80 12.88
C THR A 304 -2.90 -31.89 12.34
N VAL A 305 -3.61 -32.95 12.69
CA VAL A 305 -5.03 -33.13 12.35
C VAL A 305 -5.86 -32.88 13.60
N TYR A 306 -6.75 -31.90 13.53
CA TYR A 306 -7.65 -31.48 14.61
C TYR A 306 -9.04 -32.03 14.36
N SER A 307 -9.69 -32.60 15.38
CA SER A 307 -11.10 -32.98 15.31
C SER A 307 -12.01 -31.82 15.73
N TYR A 308 -13.09 -31.61 15.00
CA TYR A 308 -14.23 -30.80 15.46
C TYR A 308 -15.47 -31.65 15.72
N LEU A 309 -15.37 -32.97 15.56
CA LEU A 309 -16.47 -33.90 15.81
C LEU A 309 -16.45 -34.36 17.26
N GLN A 310 -17.64 -34.54 17.82
CA GLN A 310 -17.85 -35.12 19.15
C GLN A 310 -17.73 -36.66 19.18
N ARG A 311 -17.38 -37.30 18.05
CA ARG A 311 -17.26 -38.76 17.89
C ARG A 311 -15.86 -39.12 17.40
N CYS A 312 -15.37 -40.30 17.76
CA CYS A 312 -14.08 -40.80 17.27
C CYS A 312 -14.14 -41.21 15.79
N MET A 313 -13.07 -40.91 15.06
CA MET A 313 -12.85 -41.33 13.67
C MET A 313 -11.48 -41.96 13.50
N LYS A 314 -11.34 -42.91 12.56
CA LYS A 314 -10.04 -43.46 12.16
C LYS A 314 -9.56 -42.65 10.97
N ILE A 315 -8.45 -41.93 11.12
CA ILE A 315 -7.85 -41.15 10.05
C ILE A 315 -6.63 -41.86 9.47
N GLN A 316 -6.43 -41.70 8.18
CA GLN A 316 -5.24 -42.12 7.45
C GLN A 316 -4.66 -40.90 6.73
N VAL A 317 -3.36 -40.68 6.91
CA VAL A 317 -2.63 -39.56 6.33
C VAL A 317 -1.63 -40.08 5.31
N THR A 318 -1.68 -39.55 4.10
CA THR A 318 -0.84 -39.94 2.98
C THR A 318 -0.17 -38.71 2.40
N LEU A 319 1.14 -38.80 2.18
CA LEU A 319 1.95 -37.77 1.56
C LEU A 319 2.26 -38.21 0.14
N GLU A 320 2.02 -37.35 -0.84
CA GLU A 320 2.33 -37.64 -2.23
C GLU A 320 3.86 -37.69 -2.45
N GLU A 321 4.35 -38.75 -3.11
CA GLU A 321 5.76 -38.87 -3.42
C GLU A 321 6.17 -37.89 -4.52
N LEU A 322 7.26 -37.15 -4.27
CA LEU A 322 7.83 -36.20 -5.21
C LEU A 322 9.23 -36.63 -5.59
N THR A 323 9.52 -36.75 -6.89
CA THR A 323 10.87 -37.11 -7.38
C THR A 323 11.95 -36.06 -7.06
N GLN A 324 11.54 -34.89 -6.56
CA GLN A 324 12.39 -33.71 -6.34
C GLN A 324 12.81 -33.56 -4.86
N LEU A 325 12.18 -34.31 -3.96
CA LEU A 325 12.41 -34.31 -2.51
C LEU A 325 12.58 -35.75 -2.04
N GLN A 326 13.59 -36.03 -1.21
CA GLN A 326 13.62 -37.32 -0.53
C GLN A 326 12.71 -37.27 0.70
N LEU A 327 11.65 -38.06 0.65
CA LEU A 327 10.70 -38.22 1.74
C LEU A 327 11.01 -39.53 2.47
N LYS A 328 11.32 -39.43 3.76
CA LYS A 328 11.52 -40.60 4.63
C LYS A 328 10.48 -40.59 5.75
N PRO A 329 9.70 -41.67 5.92
CA PRO A 329 8.82 -41.79 7.07
C PRO A 329 9.65 -41.79 8.35
N CYS A 330 9.13 -41.23 9.43
CA CYS A 330 9.82 -41.27 10.71
C CYS A 330 9.87 -42.71 11.25
N LYS A 331 10.97 -43.06 11.93
CA LYS A 331 11.21 -44.41 12.44
C LYS A 331 10.09 -44.82 13.41
N GLY A 332 9.34 -45.86 13.07
CA GLY A 332 8.24 -46.40 13.89
C GLY A 332 6.93 -45.62 13.83
N CYS A 333 6.82 -44.61 12.96
CA CYS A 333 5.59 -43.83 12.83
C CYS A 333 4.51 -44.58 12.06
N VAL A 334 3.30 -44.56 12.61
CA VAL A 334 2.09 -45.09 11.97
C VAL A 334 1.26 -43.91 11.48
N TYR A 335 0.96 -43.89 10.18
CA TYR A 335 0.21 -42.80 9.53
C TYR A 335 -1.30 -43.04 9.50
N SER A 336 -1.77 -44.03 10.27
CA SER A 336 -3.18 -44.24 10.57
C SER A 336 -3.37 -44.20 12.08
N SER A 337 -4.33 -43.39 12.55
CA SER A 337 -4.58 -43.21 13.98
C SER A 337 -6.04 -42.89 14.26
N CYS A 338 -6.47 -43.17 15.47
CA CYS A 338 -7.77 -42.73 15.98
C CYS A 338 -7.68 -41.26 16.40
N LEU A 339 -8.70 -40.49 16.02
CA LEU A 339 -8.84 -39.08 16.34
C LEU A 339 -10.23 -38.87 16.97
N CYS A 340 -10.25 -38.56 18.26
CA CYS A 340 -11.48 -38.39 19.04
C CYS A 340 -11.84 -36.91 19.26
N ALA A 341 -12.92 -36.67 20.01
CA ALA A 341 -13.41 -35.32 20.29
C ALA A 341 -12.35 -34.45 20.98
N ASP A 342 -12.21 -33.22 20.50
CA ASP A 342 -11.25 -32.22 21.00
C ASP A 342 -9.78 -32.70 21.04
N GLU A 343 -9.47 -33.76 20.29
CA GLU A 343 -8.13 -34.31 20.17
C GLU A 343 -7.44 -33.75 18.92
N ALA A 344 -6.11 -33.65 19.00
CA ALA A 344 -5.24 -33.37 17.87
C ALA A 344 -4.18 -34.46 17.75
N LYS A 345 -3.97 -34.98 16.55
CA LYS A 345 -2.91 -35.97 16.25
C LYS A 345 -1.88 -35.37 15.31
N THR A 346 -0.59 -35.49 15.67
CA THR A 346 0.51 -34.96 14.87
C THR A 346 1.31 -36.07 14.21
N PHE A 347 1.46 -36.00 12.90
CA PHE A 347 2.25 -36.90 12.07
C PHE A 347 3.51 -36.20 11.60
N GLN A 348 4.62 -36.93 11.44
CA GLN A 348 5.92 -36.37 11.11
C GLN A 348 6.56 -37.08 9.92
N TRP A 349 7.31 -36.32 9.12
CA TRP A 349 8.14 -36.83 8.04
C TRP A 349 9.50 -36.14 8.07
N THR A 350 10.54 -36.88 7.68
CA THR A 350 11.86 -36.33 7.43
C THR A 350 11.98 -36.03 5.94
N VAL A 351 12.17 -34.76 5.60
CA VAL A 351 12.18 -34.27 4.21
C VAL A 351 13.54 -33.67 3.89
N THR A 352 14.22 -34.17 2.86
CA THR A 352 15.51 -33.64 2.37
C THR A 352 15.31 -32.92 1.04
N ALA A 353 15.81 -31.68 0.96
CA ALA A 353 15.68 -30.85 -0.23
C ALA A 353 16.85 -31.08 -1.20
N GLU A 354 16.60 -31.74 -2.34
CA GLU A 354 17.66 -32.07 -3.31
C GLU A 354 17.72 -31.12 -4.50
N GLN A 355 16.56 -30.68 -5.00
CA GLN A 355 16.47 -29.82 -6.18
C GLN A 355 16.08 -28.40 -5.80
N LEU A 356 16.63 -27.42 -6.53
CA LEU A 356 16.31 -26.00 -6.37
C LEU A 356 14.97 -25.65 -7.02
N GLY A 357 14.20 -24.74 -6.42
CA GLY A 357 12.96 -24.23 -7.01
C GLY A 357 11.76 -24.23 -6.06
N LEU A 358 10.58 -24.02 -6.63
CA LEU A 358 9.30 -24.11 -5.93
C LEU A 358 8.76 -25.54 -6.03
N MET A 359 8.48 -26.16 -4.89
CA MET A 359 7.99 -27.53 -4.78
C MET A 359 6.57 -27.54 -4.20
N ASN A 360 5.66 -28.29 -4.80
CA ASN A 360 4.31 -28.50 -4.26
C ASN A 360 4.33 -29.70 -3.31
N ILE A 361 4.02 -29.48 -2.04
CA ILE A 361 3.87 -30.55 -1.05
C ILE A 361 2.39 -30.78 -0.83
N THR A 362 1.90 -31.97 -1.23
CA THR A 362 0.49 -32.35 -1.16
C THR A 362 0.26 -33.44 -0.14
N LEU A 363 -0.52 -33.14 0.89
CA LEU A 363 -0.90 -34.05 1.97
C LEU A 363 -2.39 -34.36 1.86
N CYS A 364 -2.73 -35.65 1.83
CA CYS A 364 -4.09 -36.16 1.80
C CYS A 364 -4.42 -36.85 3.14
N THR A 365 -5.45 -36.39 3.82
CA THR A 365 -5.99 -37.04 5.04
C THR A 365 -7.39 -37.54 4.76
N GLU A 366 -7.68 -38.79 5.09
CA GLU A 366 -8.99 -39.41 4.88
C GLU A 366 -9.48 -40.11 6.14
N ALA A 367 -10.78 -39.98 6.44
CA ALA A 367 -11.46 -40.78 7.44
C ALA A 367 -11.84 -42.14 6.82
N VAL A 368 -11.21 -43.21 7.30
CA VAL A 368 -11.37 -44.56 6.76
C VAL A 368 -12.43 -45.35 7.53
N ALA A 369 -13.25 -46.09 6.80
CA ALA A 369 -14.17 -47.06 7.41
C ALA A 369 -13.37 -48.29 7.86
N THR A 370 -13.44 -48.62 9.15
CA THR A 370 -12.76 -49.80 9.72
C THR A 370 -13.62 -50.46 10.80
N GLU A 371 -13.44 -51.77 10.98
CA GLU A 371 -14.04 -52.53 12.08
C GLU A 371 -13.23 -52.42 13.38
N GLU A 372 -12.00 -51.93 13.31
CA GLU A 372 -11.16 -51.65 14.48
C GLU A 372 -11.77 -50.55 15.35
N LEU A 373 -11.94 -50.82 16.64
CA LEU A 373 -12.45 -49.84 17.60
C LEU A 373 -11.41 -48.76 17.89
N CYS A 374 -11.86 -47.51 17.97
CA CYS A 374 -11.08 -46.39 18.50
C CYS A 374 -11.41 -46.23 19.99
N GLY A 375 -10.65 -46.92 20.85
CA GLY A 375 -10.99 -47.06 22.27
C GLY A 375 -12.17 -48.02 22.42
N GLU A 376 -13.31 -47.52 22.91
CA GLU A 376 -14.55 -48.30 23.10
C GLU A 376 -15.59 -48.06 21.99
N GLU A 377 -15.36 -47.10 21.09
CA GLU A 377 -16.33 -46.68 20.06
C GLU A 377 -15.97 -47.18 18.67
N ARG A 378 -17.00 -47.47 17.85
CA ARG A 378 -16.83 -47.71 16.41
C ARG A 378 -16.54 -46.37 15.70
N PRO A 379 -15.48 -46.29 14.87
CA PRO A 379 -15.12 -45.06 14.19
C PRO A 379 -16.24 -44.53 13.30
N PHE A 380 -16.56 -43.25 13.44
CA PHE A 380 -17.51 -42.55 12.61
C PHE A 380 -16.84 -42.07 11.32
N VAL A 381 -17.53 -42.25 10.19
CA VAL A 381 -17.11 -41.72 8.89
C VAL A 381 -18.12 -40.64 8.47
N PRO A 382 -17.70 -39.38 8.31
CA PRO A 382 -18.60 -38.31 7.93
C PRO A 382 -19.04 -38.44 6.46
N ASN A 383 -20.33 -38.24 6.19
CA ASN A 383 -20.90 -38.32 4.85
C ASN A 383 -20.37 -37.22 3.89
N GLN A 384 -19.95 -36.08 4.44
CA GLN A 384 -19.35 -34.96 3.71
C GLN A 384 -18.03 -34.57 4.40
N GLY A 385 -17.00 -34.26 3.61
CA GLY A 385 -15.68 -33.92 4.15
C GLY A 385 -14.89 -35.12 4.68
N GLN A 386 -15.12 -36.32 4.12
CA GLN A 386 -14.37 -37.53 4.47
C GLN A 386 -12.86 -37.41 4.18
N LYS A 387 -12.49 -36.67 3.13
CA LYS A 387 -11.11 -36.45 2.70
C LYS A 387 -10.81 -34.97 2.68
N ASP A 388 -9.66 -34.59 3.23
CA ASP A 388 -9.08 -33.25 3.14
C ASP A 388 -7.72 -33.33 2.44
N THR A 389 -7.45 -32.40 1.52
CA THR A 389 -6.19 -32.37 0.76
C THR A 389 -5.59 -30.97 0.86
N VAL A 390 -4.40 -30.89 1.41
CA VAL A 390 -3.67 -29.63 1.63
C VAL A 390 -2.44 -29.62 0.76
N THR A 391 -2.36 -28.66 -0.16
CA THR A 391 -1.17 -28.42 -0.98
C THR A 391 -0.50 -27.12 -0.53
N LYS A 392 0.78 -27.17 -0.19
CA LYS A 392 1.59 -25.98 0.16
C LYS A 392 2.86 -25.91 -0.70
N LEU A 393 3.22 -24.68 -1.06
CA LEU A 393 4.45 -24.38 -1.79
C LEU A 393 5.63 -24.26 -0.83
N LEU A 394 6.71 -25.00 -1.09
CA LEU A 394 7.99 -24.88 -0.40
C LEU A 394 9.04 -24.34 -1.37
N LEU A 395 9.76 -23.29 -0.98
CA LEU A 395 10.85 -22.72 -1.77
C LEU A 395 12.20 -23.28 -1.32
N VAL A 396 12.87 -24.02 -2.22
CA VAL A 396 14.24 -24.50 -2.03
C VAL A 396 15.23 -23.52 -2.67
N ARG A 397 16.15 -23.00 -1.86
CA ARG A 397 17.15 -22.00 -2.25
C ARG A 397 18.56 -22.60 -2.31
N PRO A 398 19.43 -22.09 -3.20
CA PRO A 398 20.85 -22.41 -3.14
C PRO A 398 21.50 -21.81 -1.90
N GLU A 399 22.60 -22.42 -1.44
CA GLU A 399 23.41 -21.87 -0.35
C GLU A 399 24.17 -20.60 -0.80
N GLY A 400 24.74 -19.86 0.16
CA GLY A 400 25.56 -18.67 -0.12
C GLY A 400 24.76 -17.42 -0.54
N VAL A 401 25.46 -16.46 -1.12
CA VAL A 401 24.93 -15.14 -1.51
C VAL A 401 24.71 -15.08 -3.02
N LEU A 402 23.53 -14.63 -3.42
CA LEU A 402 23.19 -14.40 -4.83
C LEU A 402 24.03 -13.24 -5.38
N VAL A 403 24.78 -13.52 -6.44
CA VAL A 403 25.44 -12.52 -7.27
C VAL A 403 24.73 -12.45 -8.61
N GLU A 404 24.37 -11.23 -8.97
CA GLU A 404 23.68 -10.92 -10.22
C GLU A 404 24.56 -9.98 -11.05
N LYS A 405 24.68 -10.29 -12.34
CA LYS A 405 25.39 -9.48 -13.32
C LYS A 405 24.50 -9.29 -14.52
N ALA A 406 24.32 -8.05 -14.96
CA ALA A 406 23.55 -7.70 -16.13
C ALA A 406 24.46 -7.03 -17.17
N HIS A 407 24.26 -7.40 -18.44
CA HIS A 407 24.90 -6.76 -19.59
C HIS A 407 23.81 -6.42 -20.58
N SER A 408 23.66 -5.13 -20.85
CA SER A 408 22.60 -4.59 -21.70
C SER A 408 23.22 -3.95 -22.93
N SER A 409 22.53 -3.99 -24.06
CA SER A 409 22.98 -3.35 -25.30
C SER A 409 21.81 -2.92 -26.17
N MET A 410 22.02 -1.82 -26.88
CA MET A 410 21.12 -1.29 -27.89
C MET A 410 21.70 -1.56 -29.28
N LEU A 411 21.02 -2.40 -30.05
CA LEU A 411 21.44 -2.82 -31.38
C LEU A 411 20.54 -2.14 -32.43
N CYS A 412 21.09 -1.13 -33.10
CA CYS A 412 20.43 -0.44 -34.22
C CYS A 412 21.07 -0.87 -35.55
N PRO A 413 20.51 -1.87 -36.27
CA PRO A 413 21.01 -2.26 -37.58
C PRO A 413 20.90 -1.10 -38.58
N LYS A 414 21.96 -0.88 -39.37
CA LYS A 414 21.94 0.05 -40.50
C LYS A 414 21.52 -0.73 -41.75
N LYS A 415 20.82 -0.09 -42.70
CA LYS A 415 20.35 -0.74 -43.94
C LYS A 415 21.46 -1.61 -44.57
N GLY A 416 21.24 -2.94 -44.58
CA GLY A 416 22.15 -3.93 -45.18
C GLY A 416 23.19 -4.55 -44.24
N ASN A 417 23.52 -3.95 -43.09
CA ASN A 417 24.56 -4.44 -42.18
C ASN A 417 23.96 -4.83 -40.81
N PRO A 418 24.12 -6.10 -40.37
CA PRO A 418 23.68 -6.49 -39.03
C PRO A 418 24.50 -5.79 -37.95
N SER A 419 23.82 -5.36 -36.88
CA SER A 419 24.51 -4.92 -35.67
C SER A 419 24.81 -6.15 -34.82
N GLN A 420 26.05 -6.28 -34.34
CA GLN A 420 26.50 -7.46 -33.60
C GLN A 420 27.25 -7.08 -32.33
N GLU A 421 27.03 -7.84 -31.28
CA GLU A 421 27.78 -7.75 -30.03
C GLU A 421 28.11 -9.14 -29.46
N SER A 422 29.32 -9.28 -28.92
CA SER A 422 29.77 -10.49 -28.24
C SER A 422 29.79 -10.30 -26.73
N VAL A 423 29.10 -11.17 -25.99
CA VAL A 423 28.99 -11.14 -24.53
C VAL A 423 29.60 -12.42 -23.95
N SER A 424 30.50 -12.29 -22.98
CA SER A 424 31.17 -13.42 -22.34
C SER A 424 30.61 -13.66 -20.94
N LEU A 425 29.83 -14.74 -20.77
CA LEU A 425 29.29 -15.18 -19.49
C LEU A 425 30.29 -16.15 -18.82
N MET A 426 31.23 -15.60 -18.07
CA MET A 426 32.22 -16.40 -17.33
C MET A 426 31.83 -16.53 -15.85
N LEU A 427 32.05 -17.71 -15.29
CA LEU A 427 31.81 -18.01 -13.88
C LEU A 427 33.12 -17.94 -13.09
N PRO A 428 33.11 -17.43 -11.85
CA PRO A 428 34.23 -17.59 -10.93
C PRO A 428 34.39 -19.04 -10.47
N LEU A 429 35.52 -19.39 -9.85
CA LEU A 429 35.82 -20.77 -9.43
C LEU A 429 34.95 -21.27 -8.27
N ASN A 430 34.47 -20.38 -7.40
CA ASN A 430 33.79 -20.75 -6.14
C ASN A 430 32.25 -20.64 -6.25
N VAL A 431 31.66 -21.09 -7.34
CA VAL A 431 30.21 -21.03 -7.57
C VAL A 431 29.53 -22.25 -6.97
N VAL A 432 28.38 -22.05 -6.34
CA VAL A 432 27.52 -23.13 -5.84
C VAL A 432 26.91 -23.89 -7.03
N GLU A 433 27.10 -25.20 -7.08
CA GLU A 433 26.58 -26.05 -8.16
C GLU A 433 25.06 -25.94 -8.29
N GLY A 434 24.54 -25.99 -9.52
CA GLY A 434 23.10 -25.85 -9.80
C GLY A 434 22.51 -24.45 -9.61
N SER A 435 23.23 -23.50 -8.97
CA SER A 435 22.72 -22.13 -8.76
C SER A 435 22.79 -21.24 -10.00
N VAL A 436 23.57 -21.63 -11.01
CA VAL A 436 23.82 -20.86 -12.22
C VAL A 436 22.57 -20.82 -13.09
N ARG A 437 22.12 -19.60 -13.38
CA ARG A 437 21.05 -19.35 -14.34
C ARG A 437 21.39 -18.11 -15.15
N ALA A 438 21.25 -18.22 -16.46
CA ALA A 438 21.40 -17.08 -17.34
C ALA A 438 20.18 -16.94 -18.23
N THR A 439 19.75 -15.69 -18.42
CA THR A 439 18.62 -15.35 -19.28
C THR A 439 19.04 -14.27 -20.26
N VAL A 440 18.50 -14.35 -21.47
CA VAL A 440 18.54 -13.27 -22.45
C VAL A 440 17.13 -12.72 -22.61
N SER A 441 17.02 -11.40 -22.60
CA SER A 441 15.79 -10.66 -22.82
C SER A 441 15.96 -9.76 -24.03
N VAL A 442 14.93 -9.72 -24.88
CA VAL A 442 14.89 -8.95 -26.12
C VAL A 442 13.60 -8.15 -26.17
N THR A 443 13.70 -6.85 -26.41
CA THR A 443 12.56 -5.93 -26.51
C THR A 443 12.79 -4.91 -27.63
N GLY A 444 11.73 -4.53 -28.33
CA GLY A 444 11.78 -3.46 -29.33
C GLY A 444 11.77 -2.06 -28.74
N ASP A 445 11.52 -1.96 -27.43
CA ASP A 445 11.42 -0.72 -26.71
C ASP A 445 12.39 -0.64 -25.53
N LEU A 446 13.01 0.53 -25.36
CA LEU A 446 13.91 0.81 -24.25
C LEU A 446 13.18 0.76 -22.90
N MET A 447 11.89 1.12 -22.86
CA MET A 447 11.08 1.13 -21.64
C MET A 447 10.39 -0.21 -21.37
N GLY A 448 10.54 -1.22 -22.24
CA GLY A 448 9.85 -2.51 -22.12
C GLY A 448 10.16 -3.26 -20.82
N THR A 449 11.43 -3.31 -20.42
CA THR A 449 11.85 -3.99 -19.17
C THR A 449 11.31 -3.27 -17.92
N VAL A 450 11.24 -1.93 -17.97
CA VAL A 450 10.73 -1.08 -16.90
C VAL A 450 9.23 -1.32 -16.72
N LEU A 451 8.48 -1.40 -17.82
CA LEU A 451 7.04 -1.67 -17.83
C LEU A 451 6.69 -3.04 -17.23
N GLN A 452 7.50 -4.06 -17.51
CA GLN A 452 7.28 -5.40 -16.95
C GLN A 452 7.48 -5.43 -15.42
N ASN A 453 8.47 -4.67 -14.93
CA ASN A 453 8.95 -4.70 -13.54
C ASN A 453 8.66 -3.41 -12.77
N LEU A 454 7.54 -2.73 -13.04
CA LEU A 454 7.18 -1.47 -12.34
C LEU A 454 7.19 -1.58 -10.81
N ASP A 455 6.94 -2.78 -10.27
CA ASP A 455 6.93 -3.08 -8.84
C ASP A 455 8.31 -3.42 -8.25
N ARG A 456 9.36 -3.61 -9.08
CA ARG A 456 10.68 -4.12 -8.65
C ARG A 456 11.86 -3.53 -9.42
N LEU A 457 11.80 -2.25 -9.76
CA LEU A 457 12.88 -1.55 -10.49
C LEU A 457 14.19 -1.50 -9.70
N VAL A 458 14.09 -1.50 -8.36
CA VAL A 458 15.22 -1.48 -7.43
C VAL A 458 15.03 -2.62 -6.42
N GLN A 459 16.05 -3.46 -6.23
CA GLN A 459 16.02 -4.64 -5.34
C GLN A 459 16.10 -4.30 -3.84
N MET A 460 16.35 -3.04 -3.50
CA MET A 460 16.64 -2.64 -2.12
C MET A 460 15.35 -2.59 -1.29
N PRO A 461 15.38 -3.01 -0.01
CA PRO A 461 14.17 -3.09 0.81
C PRO A 461 13.55 -1.69 1.07
N HIS A 462 12.25 -1.66 1.36
CA HIS A 462 11.38 -0.48 1.24
C HIS A 462 10.68 -0.16 2.58
N GLY A 463 10.71 1.10 3.03
CA GLY A 463 10.00 1.50 4.23
C GLY A 463 10.02 2.97 4.62
N CYS A 464 10.85 3.83 4.01
CA CYS A 464 10.85 5.28 4.26
C CYS A 464 10.15 6.06 3.12
N GLY A 465 9.78 7.32 3.40
CA GLY A 465 9.12 8.21 2.44
C GLY A 465 9.94 8.48 1.19
N GLU A 466 11.28 8.38 1.25
CA GLU A 466 12.12 8.47 0.06
C GLU A 466 12.01 7.20 -0.80
N GLN A 467 12.08 6.03 -0.17
CA GLN A 467 12.08 4.75 -0.88
C GLN A 467 10.75 4.51 -1.60
N ASN A 468 9.66 4.99 -1.04
CA ASN A 468 8.36 4.99 -1.68
C ASN A 468 8.36 5.78 -3.00
N MET A 469 9.05 6.93 -3.03
CA MET A 469 9.15 7.78 -4.22
C MET A 469 9.99 7.16 -5.35
N VAL A 470 10.94 6.25 -5.03
CA VAL A 470 11.71 5.46 -6.02
C VAL A 470 10.78 4.70 -6.96
N LEU A 471 9.70 4.14 -6.41
CA LEU A 471 8.76 3.30 -7.14
C LEU A 471 7.65 4.16 -7.74
N PHE A 472 7.23 5.22 -7.05
CA PHE A 472 6.19 6.12 -7.52
C PHE A 472 6.60 6.88 -8.80
N ALA A 473 7.77 7.52 -8.81
CA ALA A 473 8.15 8.43 -9.90
C ALA A 473 8.33 7.72 -11.27
N PRO A 474 8.99 6.55 -11.37
CA PRO A 474 9.11 5.83 -12.64
C PRO A 474 7.77 5.44 -13.26
N ILE A 475 6.77 5.10 -12.46
CA ILE A 475 5.42 4.76 -12.97
C ILE A 475 4.81 5.97 -13.68
N VAL A 476 4.98 7.18 -13.13
CA VAL A 476 4.52 8.43 -13.75
C VAL A 476 5.23 8.66 -15.10
N TYR A 477 6.54 8.50 -15.17
CA TYR A 477 7.29 8.71 -16.41
C TYR A 477 6.96 7.67 -17.49
N VAL A 478 6.71 6.41 -17.10
CA VAL A 478 6.25 5.37 -18.02
C VAL A 478 4.86 5.71 -18.57
N LEU A 479 3.93 6.18 -17.73
CA LEU A 479 2.61 6.63 -18.17
C LEU A 479 2.71 7.80 -19.17
N GLN A 480 3.52 8.82 -18.86
CA GLN A 480 3.76 9.95 -19.76
C GLN A 480 4.35 9.50 -21.11
N TYR A 481 5.29 8.56 -21.09
CA TYR A 481 5.88 7.98 -22.31
C TYR A 481 4.82 7.25 -23.16
N LEU A 482 4.05 6.35 -22.56
CA LEU A 482 3.03 5.57 -23.26
C LEU A 482 1.91 6.46 -23.81
N GLU A 483 1.55 7.52 -23.10
CA GLU A 483 0.57 8.50 -23.56
C GLU A 483 1.09 9.28 -24.77
N LYS A 484 2.32 9.81 -24.71
CA LYS A 484 2.94 10.56 -25.82
C LYS A 484 3.14 9.70 -27.07
N THR A 485 3.48 8.42 -26.91
CA THR A 485 3.66 7.48 -28.02
C THR A 485 2.35 6.82 -28.48
N ARG A 486 1.23 7.11 -27.83
CA ARG A 486 -0.10 6.53 -28.08
C ARG A 486 -0.13 5.00 -27.95
N GLN A 487 0.64 4.46 -27.01
CA GLN A 487 0.74 3.02 -26.70
C GLN A 487 0.07 2.65 -25.36
N LEU A 488 -0.58 3.60 -24.69
CA LEU A 488 -1.24 3.37 -23.40
C LEU A 488 -2.57 2.60 -23.59
N THR A 489 -2.58 1.32 -23.23
CA THR A 489 -3.81 0.50 -23.21
C THR A 489 -4.57 0.67 -21.88
N PRO A 490 -5.89 0.40 -21.85
CA PRO A 490 -6.68 0.46 -20.62
C PRO A 490 -6.13 -0.43 -19.49
N GLU A 491 -5.64 -1.64 -19.82
CA GLU A 491 -5.11 -2.60 -18.85
C GLU A 491 -3.82 -2.09 -18.20
N ILE A 492 -2.91 -1.53 -19.00
CA ILE A 492 -1.67 -0.92 -18.49
C ILE A 492 -2.01 0.29 -17.62
N ARG A 493 -2.97 1.11 -18.04
CA ARG A 493 -3.41 2.29 -17.30
C ARG A 493 -3.99 1.92 -15.95
N GLU A 494 -4.86 0.92 -15.89
CA GLU A 494 -5.46 0.45 -14.64
C GLU A 494 -4.40 -0.14 -13.70
N ARG A 495 -3.50 -0.99 -14.20
CA ARG A 495 -2.40 -1.55 -13.40
C ARG A 495 -1.50 -0.44 -12.83
N ALA A 496 -1.08 0.51 -13.66
CA ALA A 496 -0.20 1.59 -13.24
C ALA A 496 -0.87 2.58 -12.28
N THR A 497 -2.13 2.96 -12.53
CA THR A 497 -2.89 3.85 -11.62
C THR A 497 -3.25 3.16 -10.31
N GLY A 498 -3.48 1.84 -10.32
CA GLY A 498 -3.65 1.03 -9.11
C GLY A 498 -2.40 1.08 -8.22
N LEU A 499 -1.21 0.92 -8.83
CA LEU A 499 0.07 1.10 -8.14
C LEU A 499 0.27 2.54 -7.64
N LEU A 500 -0.16 3.57 -8.38
CA LEU A 500 -0.05 4.96 -7.89
C LEU A 500 -1.02 5.30 -6.75
N ARG A 501 -2.22 4.70 -6.71
CA ARG A 501 -3.27 5.03 -5.71
C ARG A 501 -3.04 4.36 -4.36
N ASN A 502 -3.07 3.03 -4.34
CA ASN A 502 -3.27 2.27 -3.11
C ASN A 502 -2.09 1.38 -2.73
N GLY A 503 -1.18 1.08 -3.65
CA GLY A 503 -0.34 -0.10 -3.52
C GLY A 503 -1.21 -1.38 -3.53
N ASN A 504 -0.82 -2.43 -4.24
CA ASN A 504 -1.70 -3.57 -4.43
C ASN A 504 -1.87 -4.39 -3.13
N THR A 505 -3.03 -4.37 -2.48
CA THR A 505 -3.30 -5.05 -1.20
C THR A 505 -3.24 -6.58 -1.25
N ASN A 506 -3.11 -7.19 -2.43
CA ASN A 506 -3.27 -8.64 -2.63
C ASN A 506 -1.96 -9.44 -2.70
N VAL A 507 -0.80 -8.82 -2.51
CA VAL A 507 0.50 -9.53 -2.47
C VAL A 507 1.30 -9.02 -1.28
N LEU A 508 1.94 -9.93 -0.57
CA LEU A 508 2.73 -9.76 0.66
C LEU A 508 4.01 -8.89 0.49
N SER A 509 3.91 -7.75 -0.19
CA SER A 509 4.97 -6.76 -0.38
C SER A 509 4.38 -5.37 -0.26
N CYS A 510 4.91 -4.54 0.65
CA CYS A 510 4.53 -3.14 0.81
C CYS A 510 4.72 -2.40 -0.53
N PHE A 511 3.63 -2.04 -1.19
CA PHE A 511 3.67 -1.38 -2.50
C PHE A 511 3.69 0.13 -2.36
N ALA A 512 4.24 0.83 -3.34
CA ALA A 512 4.21 2.28 -3.36
C ALA A 512 2.82 2.84 -3.64
N GLY A 513 2.57 4.08 -3.23
CA GLY A 513 1.31 4.79 -3.52
C GLY A 513 1.25 6.18 -2.89
N TYR A 514 0.40 7.03 -3.45
CA TYR A 514 0.11 8.36 -2.91
C TYR A 514 -0.29 8.31 -1.44
N GLN A 515 -1.17 7.38 -1.06
CA GLN A 515 -1.65 7.24 0.32
C GLN A 515 -0.55 6.86 1.31
N ILE A 516 0.43 6.06 0.88
CA ILE A 516 1.57 5.69 1.71
C ILE A 516 2.51 6.88 1.87
N GLN A 517 2.72 7.67 0.81
CA GLN A 517 3.56 8.87 0.91
C GLN A 517 3.02 9.89 1.92
N LEU A 518 1.69 10.00 2.03
CA LEU A 518 1.04 10.91 3.00
C LEU A 518 1.35 10.55 4.46
N GLN A 519 1.70 9.30 4.76
CA GLN A 519 2.11 8.89 6.12
C GLN A 519 3.44 9.54 6.54
N TYR A 520 4.22 10.03 5.58
CA TYR A 520 5.49 10.72 5.81
C TYR A 520 5.36 12.26 5.74
N GLN A 521 4.12 12.77 5.68
CA GLN A 521 3.84 14.20 5.70
C GLN A 521 3.76 14.72 7.14
N HIS A 522 4.33 15.91 7.36
CA HIS A 522 4.21 16.67 8.59
C HIS A 522 2.97 17.57 8.60
N PRO A 523 2.50 18.01 9.78
CA PRO A 523 1.36 18.94 9.89
C PRO A 523 1.57 20.28 9.19
N ASP A 524 2.83 20.72 9.01
CA ASP A 524 3.21 21.94 8.30
C ASP A 524 3.22 21.78 6.76
N GLY A 525 2.92 20.58 6.26
CA GLY A 525 2.86 20.24 4.84
C GLY A 525 4.17 19.70 4.27
N SER A 526 5.26 19.73 5.03
CA SER A 526 6.56 19.21 4.61
C SER A 526 6.61 17.68 4.64
N TYR A 527 7.60 17.09 3.96
CA TYR A 527 7.83 15.65 3.96
C TYR A 527 9.20 15.34 4.56
N SER A 528 9.28 14.29 5.36
CA SER A 528 10.53 13.74 5.86
C SER A 528 10.60 12.23 5.58
N GLU A 529 11.71 11.59 5.92
CA GLU A 529 11.91 10.17 5.61
C GLU A 529 11.04 9.26 6.48
N PHE A 530 10.83 9.64 7.74
CA PHE A 530 10.04 8.89 8.72
C PHE A 530 8.79 9.63 9.20
N GLY A 531 8.38 10.68 8.50
CA GLY A 531 7.23 11.50 8.84
C GLY A 531 7.39 12.17 10.19
N THR A 532 6.32 12.22 10.98
CA THR A 532 6.29 12.89 12.30
C THR A 532 7.20 12.28 13.36
N LYS A 533 7.93 11.20 13.05
CA LYS A 533 9.01 10.69 13.92
C LYS A 533 10.26 11.55 13.83
N ASP A 534 10.49 12.19 12.69
CA ASP A 534 11.56 13.18 12.53
C ASP A 534 11.11 14.49 13.18
N GLU A 535 12.04 15.26 13.73
CA GLU A 535 11.70 16.56 14.34
C GLU A 535 11.33 17.62 13.30
N TYR A 536 11.89 17.53 12.10
CA TYR A 536 11.73 18.52 11.03
C TYR A 536 11.52 17.86 9.66
N GLY A 537 10.74 18.51 8.80
CA GLY A 537 10.65 18.21 7.38
C GLY A 537 11.98 18.42 6.63
N ASN A 538 12.09 17.80 5.46
CA ASN A 538 13.27 17.92 4.61
C ASN A 538 12.99 18.72 3.32
N THR A 539 13.81 19.72 3.02
CA THR A 539 13.60 20.60 1.85
C THR A 539 13.77 19.93 0.50
N TRP A 540 14.74 19.03 0.36
CA TRP A 540 14.97 18.32 -0.89
C TRP A 540 13.88 17.26 -1.14
N LEU A 541 13.51 16.47 -0.13
CA LEU A 541 12.46 15.44 -0.25
C LEU A 541 11.10 16.07 -0.52
N THR A 542 10.77 17.17 0.18
CA THR A 542 9.52 17.91 -0.06
C THR A 542 9.43 18.39 -1.51
N ALA A 543 10.51 18.97 -2.06
CA ALA A 543 10.55 19.38 -3.46
C ALA A 543 10.42 18.19 -4.43
N PHE A 544 11.05 17.05 -4.11
CA PHE A 544 10.95 15.83 -4.92
C PHE A 544 9.53 15.24 -4.94
N VAL A 545 8.87 15.18 -3.78
CA VAL A 545 7.48 14.71 -3.66
C VAL A 545 6.54 15.60 -4.46
N VAL A 546 6.66 16.93 -4.30
CA VAL A 546 5.86 17.90 -5.06
C VAL A 546 6.05 17.74 -6.56
N LYS A 547 7.30 17.67 -7.03
CA LYS A 547 7.64 17.43 -8.45
C LYS A 547 6.88 16.21 -9.00
N CYS A 548 6.92 15.09 -8.29
CA CYS A 548 6.31 13.85 -8.75
C CYS A 548 4.78 13.87 -8.65
N PHE A 549 4.22 14.45 -7.59
CA PHE A 549 2.77 14.55 -7.39
C PHE A 549 2.13 15.41 -8.48
N VAL A 550 2.71 16.57 -8.79
CA VAL A 550 2.17 17.44 -9.85
C VAL A 550 2.17 16.73 -11.19
N GLN A 551 3.20 15.95 -11.50
CA GLN A 551 3.29 15.15 -12.72
C GLN A 551 2.32 13.95 -12.75
N ALA A 552 1.88 13.45 -11.58
CA ALA A 552 0.93 12.33 -11.47
C ALA A 552 -0.55 12.78 -11.55
N ARG A 553 -0.83 14.07 -11.38
CA ARG A 553 -2.18 14.67 -11.40
C ARG A 553 -3.06 14.29 -12.61
N PRO A 554 -2.52 14.13 -13.85
CA PRO A 554 -3.34 13.69 -14.98
C PRO A 554 -3.87 12.25 -14.87
N TYR A 555 -3.26 11.42 -14.02
CA TYR A 555 -3.54 9.98 -13.93
C TYR A 555 -4.30 9.59 -12.66
N ILE A 556 -4.08 10.31 -11.55
CA ILE A 556 -4.71 10.05 -10.25
C ILE A 556 -5.24 11.34 -9.61
N PHE A 557 -6.26 11.22 -8.77
CA PHE A 557 -6.74 12.34 -7.96
C PHE A 557 -5.76 12.66 -6.83
N LEU A 558 -5.38 13.93 -6.74
CA LEU A 558 -4.49 14.48 -5.71
C LEU A 558 -5.14 15.73 -5.12
N ASP A 559 -5.10 15.86 -3.80
CA ASP A 559 -5.63 17.06 -3.15
C ASP A 559 -4.65 18.23 -3.37
N ASN A 560 -5.14 19.28 -4.03
CA ASN A 560 -4.35 20.47 -4.31
C ASN A 560 -3.90 21.17 -3.01
N ARG A 561 -4.63 21.02 -1.90
CA ARG A 561 -4.28 21.62 -0.60
C ARG A 561 -2.94 21.06 -0.08
N ILE A 562 -2.70 19.77 -0.27
CA ILE A 562 -1.48 19.08 0.17
C ILE A 562 -0.27 19.58 -0.62
N ILE A 563 -0.42 19.73 -1.94
CA ILE A 563 0.65 20.25 -2.81
C ILE A 563 0.95 21.71 -2.47
N GLN A 564 -0.08 22.53 -2.26
CA GLN A 564 0.09 23.95 -1.91
C GLN A 564 0.75 24.13 -0.54
N ALA A 565 0.39 23.33 0.46
CA ALA A 565 1.04 23.37 1.77
C ALA A 565 2.55 23.10 1.68
N ALA A 566 2.94 22.07 0.92
CA ALA A 566 4.35 21.76 0.68
C ALA A 566 5.10 22.88 -0.07
N LEU A 567 4.47 23.50 -1.07
CA LEU A 567 5.04 24.64 -1.81
C LEU A 567 5.21 25.89 -0.94
N SER A 568 4.21 26.22 -0.10
CA SER A 568 4.29 27.34 0.84
C SER A 568 5.38 27.12 1.89
N TRP A 569 5.57 25.89 2.34
CA TRP A 569 6.65 25.54 3.26
C TRP A 569 8.04 25.69 2.63
N LEU A 570 8.21 25.29 1.36
CA LEU A 570 9.46 25.53 0.62
C LEU A 570 9.76 27.01 0.43
N GLU A 571 8.74 27.82 0.11
CA GLU A 571 8.87 29.28 0.00
C GLU A 571 9.29 29.93 1.32
N PHE A 572 8.72 29.49 2.44
CA PHE A 572 9.09 29.98 3.78
C PHE A 572 10.58 29.75 4.11
N HIS A 573 11.18 28.70 3.55
CA HIS A 573 12.61 28.39 3.71
C HIS A 573 13.52 28.99 2.63
N GLN A 574 13.02 29.89 1.78
CA GLN A 574 13.83 30.67 0.86
C GLN A 574 14.58 31.79 1.60
N LEU A 575 15.90 31.87 1.39
CA LEU A 575 16.79 32.87 1.97
C LEU A 575 16.66 34.24 1.25
N PRO A 576 17.09 35.35 1.87
CA PRO A 576 17.05 36.68 1.24
C PRO A 576 17.86 36.79 -0.06
N ASN A 577 18.92 35.99 -0.21
CA ASN A 577 19.71 35.91 -1.45
C ASN A 577 19.01 35.12 -2.58
N GLY A 578 17.85 34.52 -2.30
CA GLY A 578 17.04 33.74 -3.24
C GLY A 578 17.33 32.24 -3.24
N CYS A 579 18.42 31.78 -2.62
CA CYS A 579 18.69 30.35 -2.43
C CYS A 579 17.78 29.75 -1.34
N PHE A 580 17.80 28.43 -1.19
CA PHE A 580 16.97 27.73 -0.19
C PHE A 580 17.82 27.23 0.97
N LYS A 581 17.30 27.34 2.19
CA LYS A 581 17.94 26.77 3.37
C LYS A 581 17.86 25.24 3.30
N ASN A 582 18.97 24.56 3.57
CA ASN A 582 18.95 23.10 3.76
C ASN A 582 18.41 22.80 5.16
N VAL A 583 17.16 22.33 5.25
CA VAL A 583 16.45 22.02 6.51
C VAL A 583 16.09 20.54 6.52
N GLY A 584 16.16 19.94 7.70
CA GLY A 584 16.02 18.50 7.91
C GLY A 584 17.32 17.75 7.65
N GLN A 585 17.51 16.63 8.34
CA GLN A 585 18.56 15.68 7.98
C GLN A 585 18.00 14.72 6.94
N LEU A 586 18.69 14.62 5.80
CA LEU A 586 18.56 13.45 4.94
C LEU A 586 19.60 12.44 5.39
N PHE A 587 19.17 11.24 5.74
CA PHE A 587 20.05 10.08 5.87
C PHE A 587 20.63 9.70 4.49
N HIS A 588 19.96 10.20 3.45
CA HIS A 588 20.11 9.86 2.06
C HIS A 588 20.84 10.94 1.23
N THR A 589 22.09 11.26 1.58
CA THR A 589 22.90 12.28 0.88
C THR A 589 23.17 11.98 -0.59
N ALA A 590 23.04 10.73 -1.03
CA ALA A 590 23.18 10.34 -2.43
C ALA A 590 21.83 10.24 -3.17
N MET A 591 20.69 10.39 -2.50
CA MET A 591 19.40 10.64 -3.17
C MET A 591 19.18 12.12 -3.47
N LYS A 592 19.78 12.99 -2.62
CA LYS A 592 20.18 14.34 -3.01
C LYS A 592 21.11 14.32 -4.25
N GLY A 593 21.73 13.18 -4.59
CA GLY A 593 22.67 13.08 -5.69
C GLY A 593 23.95 13.83 -5.40
N GLY A 594 24.55 14.44 -6.42
CA GLY A 594 25.64 15.41 -6.24
C GLY A 594 25.19 16.79 -5.75
N VAL A 595 23.94 16.97 -5.31
CA VAL A 595 23.40 18.27 -4.87
C VAL A 595 23.95 18.63 -3.49
N ASP A 596 25.25 18.82 -3.31
CA ASP A 596 25.79 19.30 -2.05
C ASP A 596 26.13 20.80 -2.10
N GLY A 597 25.72 21.53 -1.06
CA GLY A 597 25.76 22.99 -1.01
C GLY A 597 24.46 23.70 -1.42
N GLU A 598 24.43 25.02 -1.23
CA GLU A 598 23.24 25.87 -1.40
C GLU A 598 22.82 26.02 -2.87
N VAL A 599 23.78 26.17 -3.78
CA VAL A 599 23.55 26.39 -5.21
C VAL A 599 22.87 25.21 -5.90
N PRO A 600 23.37 23.95 -5.81
CA PRO A 600 22.68 22.85 -6.46
C PRO A 600 21.32 22.55 -5.81
N LEU A 601 21.15 22.80 -4.50
CA LEU A 601 19.85 22.63 -3.84
C LEU A 601 18.84 23.62 -4.39
N ALA A 602 19.24 24.88 -4.54
CA ALA A 602 18.43 25.89 -5.19
C ALA A 602 18.12 25.53 -6.65
N ALA A 603 19.09 25.02 -7.41
CA ALA A 603 18.86 24.59 -8.79
C ALA A 603 17.86 23.43 -8.90
N TYR A 604 17.93 22.45 -7.98
CA TYR A 604 17.00 21.32 -7.92
C TYR A 604 15.58 21.75 -7.57
N ILE A 605 15.43 22.55 -6.50
CA ILE A 605 14.12 23.07 -6.08
C ILE A 605 13.52 23.92 -7.20
N THR A 606 14.33 24.79 -7.83
CA THR A 606 13.88 25.60 -8.98
C THR A 606 13.41 24.74 -10.15
N ALA A 607 14.14 23.66 -10.49
CA ALA A 607 13.71 22.70 -11.50
C ALA A 607 12.39 22.02 -11.12
N ALA A 608 12.20 21.65 -9.84
CA ALA A 608 10.95 21.08 -9.35
C ALA A 608 9.75 22.05 -9.50
N TYR A 609 9.92 23.35 -9.20
CA TYR A 609 8.89 24.38 -9.45
C TYR A 609 8.58 24.52 -10.94
N LEU A 610 9.60 24.59 -11.79
CA LEU A 610 9.41 24.70 -13.25
C LEU A 610 8.72 23.47 -13.83
N GLU A 611 9.06 22.27 -13.37
CA GLU A 611 8.38 21.02 -13.76
C GLU A 611 6.95 20.92 -13.19
N ALA A 612 6.68 21.58 -12.06
CA ALA A 612 5.34 21.71 -11.51
C ALA A 612 4.44 22.69 -12.30
N GLY A 613 4.98 23.37 -13.31
CA GLY A 613 4.25 24.29 -14.18
C GLY A 613 4.32 25.76 -13.75
N GLU A 614 5.16 26.10 -12.77
CA GLU A 614 5.39 27.48 -12.36
C GLU A 614 6.15 28.27 -13.42
N THR A 615 5.85 29.55 -13.59
CA THR A 615 6.48 30.38 -14.62
C THR A 615 7.81 30.98 -14.13
N PRO A 616 8.80 31.22 -15.02
CA PRO A 616 10.06 31.87 -14.65
C PRO A 616 9.90 33.23 -13.97
N GLU A 617 8.79 33.92 -14.23
CA GLU A 617 8.44 35.22 -13.67
C GLU A 617 7.91 35.16 -12.22
N SER A 618 7.59 33.97 -11.71
CA SER A 618 7.08 33.82 -10.35
C SER A 618 8.10 34.34 -9.33
N PRO A 619 7.66 34.96 -8.22
CA PRO A 619 8.58 35.60 -7.28
C PRO A 619 9.60 34.61 -6.69
N VAL A 620 9.18 33.37 -6.44
CA VAL A 620 10.03 32.30 -5.89
C VAL A 620 11.08 31.87 -6.90
N VAL A 621 10.67 31.56 -8.15
CA VAL A 621 11.58 31.10 -9.22
C VAL A 621 12.54 32.20 -9.63
N ARG A 622 12.07 33.44 -9.81
CA ARG A 622 12.92 34.58 -10.18
C ARG A 622 14.01 34.86 -9.16
N LYS A 623 13.68 34.81 -7.86
CA LYS A 623 14.66 34.95 -6.77
C LYS A 623 15.69 33.81 -6.80
N ALA A 624 15.22 32.58 -6.99
CA ALA A 624 16.10 31.41 -7.04
C ALA A 624 17.05 31.43 -8.26
N LEU A 625 16.55 31.81 -9.44
CA LEU A 625 17.37 32.06 -10.64
C LEU A 625 18.41 33.15 -10.39
N GLY A 626 18.05 34.20 -9.64
CA GLY A 626 18.97 35.25 -9.20
C GLY A 626 20.10 34.75 -8.30
N CYS A 627 19.86 33.70 -7.49
CA CYS A 627 20.89 33.10 -6.65
C CYS A 627 21.86 32.19 -7.44
N ILE A 628 21.33 31.42 -8.41
CA ILE A 628 22.15 30.44 -9.15
C ILE A 628 22.92 31.05 -10.34
N ALA A 629 22.44 32.14 -10.94
CA ALA A 629 23.08 32.77 -12.11
C ALA A 629 24.52 33.27 -11.84
N PRO A 630 24.85 33.93 -10.71
CA PRO A 630 26.23 34.34 -10.43
C PRO A 630 27.23 33.17 -10.33
N SER A 631 26.74 31.97 -10.04
CA SER A 631 27.57 30.77 -9.82
C SER A 631 28.01 30.07 -11.12
N LEU A 632 27.56 30.54 -12.29
CA LEU A 632 27.91 29.99 -13.61
C LEU A 632 29.43 29.88 -13.85
N LEU A 633 30.19 30.89 -13.40
CA LEU A 633 31.64 31.01 -13.64
C LEU A 633 32.51 30.41 -12.53
N GLN A 634 31.96 30.16 -11.34
CA GLN A 634 32.71 29.72 -10.15
C GLN A 634 32.55 28.22 -9.84
N THR A 635 31.67 27.52 -10.56
CA THR A 635 31.33 26.14 -10.23
C THR A 635 32.37 25.14 -10.75
N ALA A 636 33.13 24.53 -9.84
CA ALA A 636 34.13 23.52 -10.18
C ALA A 636 33.55 22.12 -10.49
N SER A 637 32.36 21.80 -9.97
CA SER A 637 31.75 20.46 -10.07
C SER A 637 31.02 20.24 -11.39
N THR A 638 31.37 19.19 -12.13
CA THR A 638 30.68 18.79 -13.38
C THR A 638 29.21 18.45 -13.13
N TYR A 639 28.90 17.84 -11.97
CA TYR A 639 27.52 17.55 -11.57
C TYR A 639 26.66 18.81 -11.48
N THR A 640 27.15 19.85 -10.79
CA THR A 640 26.41 21.09 -10.59
C THR A 640 26.19 21.81 -11.92
N GLN A 641 27.16 21.75 -12.84
CA GLN A 641 27.00 22.28 -14.20
C GLN A 641 25.90 21.56 -14.97
N ALA A 642 25.81 20.22 -14.89
CA ALA A 642 24.76 19.43 -15.54
C ALA A 642 23.36 19.78 -15.01
N LEU A 643 23.21 19.90 -13.68
CA LEU A 643 21.94 20.29 -13.07
C LEU A 643 21.54 21.73 -13.46
N LEU A 644 22.47 22.68 -13.40
CA LEU A 644 22.22 24.06 -13.83
C LEU A 644 21.82 24.12 -15.31
N ALA A 645 22.45 23.35 -16.19
CA ALA A 645 22.10 23.29 -17.60
C ALA A 645 20.65 22.87 -17.79
N TYR A 646 20.20 21.86 -17.03
CA TYR A 646 18.81 21.43 -17.03
C TYR A 646 17.87 22.51 -16.49
N THR A 647 18.17 23.11 -15.34
CA THR A 647 17.34 24.16 -14.72
C THR A 647 17.18 25.38 -15.63
N PHE A 648 18.27 25.88 -16.24
CA PHE A 648 18.19 27.02 -17.18
C PHE A 648 17.46 26.67 -18.47
N THR A 649 17.58 25.43 -18.95
CA THR A 649 16.79 24.96 -20.10
C THR A 649 15.30 24.97 -19.78
N LEU A 650 14.89 24.48 -18.59
CA LEU A 650 13.50 24.55 -18.13
C LEU A 650 13.02 25.99 -17.95
N ALA A 651 13.89 26.89 -17.49
CA ALA A 651 13.59 28.32 -17.32
C ALA A 651 13.52 29.09 -18.66
N LYS A 652 13.73 28.42 -19.80
CA LYS A 652 13.76 29.00 -21.16
C LYS A 652 14.86 30.05 -21.37
N ASP A 653 15.94 30.00 -20.59
CA ASP A 653 17.12 30.84 -20.78
C ASP A 653 18.12 30.14 -21.73
N ALA A 654 17.88 30.29 -23.03
CA ALA A 654 18.63 29.58 -24.06
C ALA A 654 20.12 29.92 -24.08
N GLN A 655 20.49 31.17 -23.72
CA GLN A 655 21.88 31.61 -23.75
C GLN A 655 22.70 30.88 -22.68
N ARG A 656 22.29 30.96 -21.41
CA ARG A 656 23.02 30.31 -20.32
C ARG A 656 22.99 28.79 -20.42
N ALA A 657 21.86 28.23 -20.88
CA ALA A 657 21.75 26.79 -21.10
C ALA A 657 22.76 26.31 -22.15
N GLN A 658 22.93 27.03 -23.26
CA GLN A 658 23.88 26.66 -24.30
C GLN A 658 25.34 26.83 -23.83
N GLU A 659 25.66 27.93 -23.13
CA GLU A 659 26.99 28.14 -22.53
C GLU A 659 27.38 26.98 -21.59
N LEU A 660 26.45 26.51 -20.75
CA LEU A 660 26.68 25.36 -19.87
C LEU A 660 26.83 24.04 -20.64
N LEU A 661 26.02 23.82 -21.68
CA LEU A 661 26.11 22.63 -22.51
C LEU A 661 27.44 22.56 -23.28
N ASP A 662 27.95 23.70 -23.76
CA ASP A 662 29.24 23.77 -24.45
C ASP A 662 30.40 23.46 -23.50
N MET A 663 30.35 23.97 -22.25
CA MET A 663 31.32 23.63 -21.22
C MET A 663 31.27 22.14 -20.84
N LEU A 664 30.06 21.56 -20.77
CA LEU A 664 29.88 20.14 -20.50
C LEU A 664 30.38 19.28 -21.67
N ASP A 665 30.19 19.71 -22.92
CA ASP A 665 30.68 18.98 -24.09
C ASP A 665 32.22 18.86 -24.09
N GLN A 666 32.93 19.90 -23.66
CA GLN A 666 34.39 19.87 -23.49
C GLN A 666 34.86 18.84 -22.44
N LYS A 667 34.01 18.53 -21.45
CA LYS A 667 34.28 17.55 -20.39
C LYS A 667 33.75 16.15 -20.71
N ALA A 668 33.12 15.95 -21.88
CA ALA A 668 32.49 14.69 -22.22
C ALA A 668 33.52 13.57 -22.48
N ILE A 669 33.28 12.39 -21.90
CA ILE A 669 34.12 11.21 -22.10
C ILE A 669 33.52 10.40 -23.25
N ARG A 670 34.25 10.35 -24.38
CA ARG A 670 33.81 9.72 -25.63
C ARG A 670 34.64 8.46 -25.92
N ALA A 671 34.00 7.28 -25.91
CA ALA A 671 34.68 6.01 -26.22
C ALA A 671 33.73 5.06 -26.98
N GLY A 672 34.10 4.65 -28.20
CA GLY A 672 33.35 3.64 -28.97
C GLY A 672 31.89 4.03 -29.28
N GLY A 673 31.60 5.32 -29.47
CA GLY A 673 30.24 5.83 -29.68
C GLY A 673 29.42 6.05 -28.40
N LEU A 674 29.99 5.75 -27.23
CA LEU A 674 29.40 6.03 -25.92
C LEU A 674 29.84 7.42 -25.44
N ILE A 675 28.91 8.16 -24.87
CA ILE A 675 29.15 9.50 -24.29
C ILE A 675 28.66 9.50 -22.85
N HIS A 676 29.51 9.92 -21.91
CA HIS A 676 29.15 10.06 -20.51
C HIS A 676 30.03 11.11 -19.80
N TRP A 677 29.66 11.45 -18.57
CA TRP A 677 30.41 12.35 -17.70
C TRP A 677 30.76 11.65 -16.39
N SER A 678 31.86 12.09 -15.76
CA SER A 678 32.29 11.61 -14.45
C SER A 678 32.85 12.74 -13.60
N GLN A 679 32.72 12.63 -12.27
CA GLN A 679 33.18 13.64 -11.31
C GLN A 679 34.71 13.66 -11.15
N SER A 680 35.39 12.53 -11.42
CA SER A 680 36.86 12.42 -11.28
C SER A 680 37.55 12.31 -12.64
N SER A 681 38.45 13.23 -12.95
CA SER A 681 39.32 13.21 -14.15
C SER A 681 40.41 12.12 -14.12
N SER A 682 40.47 11.30 -13.06
CA SER A 682 41.40 10.19 -12.99
C SER A 682 41.04 9.16 -14.06
N LYS A 683 42.02 8.81 -14.90
CA LYS A 683 42.00 7.80 -15.98
C LYS A 683 40.83 6.80 -15.87
N PRO A 684 40.16 6.46 -16.99
CA PRO A 684 39.10 5.45 -16.98
C PRO A 684 39.60 4.27 -16.16
N ARG A 685 38.92 3.96 -15.06
CA ARG A 685 39.24 2.75 -14.31
C ARG A 685 39.05 1.65 -15.34
N LEU A 686 40.16 1.11 -15.84
CA LEU A 686 40.19 -0.12 -16.61
C LEU A 686 39.78 -1.22 -15.64
N SER A 687 38.49 -1.25 -15.29
CA SER A 687 37.88 -2.51 -14.96
C SER A 687 37.90 -3.28 -16.28
N THR A 688 38.83 -4.21 -16.38
CA THR A 688 38.95 -5.19 -17.45
C THR A 688 37.74 -6.13 -17.54
N SER A 689 36.74 -5.95 -16.68
CA SER A 689 35.50 -6.72 -16.67
C SER A 689 34.38 -5.90 -17.33
N PRO A 690 33.72 -6.43 -18.38
CA PRO A 690 32.48 -5.89 -18.95
C PRO A 690 31.33 -5.71 -17.94
N TRP A 691 31.49 -6.23 -16.71
CA TRP A 691 30.48 -6.34 -15.68
C TRP A 691 30.64 -5.35 -14.52
N SER A 692 31.54 -4.36 -14.61
CA SER A 692 31.67 -3.34 -13.54
C SER A 692 30.59 -2.29 -13.66
N GLN A 693 29.80 -2.13 -12.59
CA GLN A 693 28.87 -1.03 -12.45
C GLN A 693 29.63 0.29 -12.21
N PRO A 694 29.32 1.38 -12.94
CA PRO A 694 29.88 2.70 -12.69
C PRO A 694 29.30 3.32 -11.41
N LEU A 695 29.86 4.45 -10.99
CA LEU A 695 29.36 5.22 -9.85
C LEU A 695 27.96 5.76 -10.17
N SER A 696 27.04 5.65 -9.21
CA SER A 696 25.65 6.15 -9.35
C SER A 696 25.58 7.63 -9.76
N VAL A 697 26.49 8.46 -9.23
CA VAL A 697 26.59 9.89 -9.55
C VAL A 697 26.90 10.15 -11.03
N ASP A 698 27.66 9.27 -11.68
CA ASP A 698 28.01 9.40 -13.11
C ASP A 698 26.77 9.15 -13.99
N VAL A 699 25.89 8.22 -13.57
CA VAL A 699 24.60 7.97 -14.23
C VAL A 699 23.68 9.17 -14.09
N GLU A 700 23.56 9.70 -12.88
CA GLU A 700 22.70 10.85 -12.59
C GLU A 700 23.12 12.10 -13.36
N MET A 701 24.40 12.48 -13.32
CA MET A 701 24.87 13.67 -14.06
C MET A 701 24.66 13.52 -15.56
N THR A 702 24.95 12.33 -16.10
CA THR A 702 24.79 12.03 -17.52
C THR A 702 23.31 12.08 -17.93
N ALA A 703 22.40 11.66 -17.06
CA ALA A 703 20.96 11.78 -17.26
C ALA A 703 20.48 13.25 -17.23
N TYR A 704 21.02 14.11 -16.36
CA TYR A 704 20.71 15.55 -16.39
C TYR A 704 21.18 16.23 -17.67
N VAL A 705 22.37 15.90 -18.18
CA VAL A 705 22.83 16.42 -19.48
C VAL A 705 21.89 15.97 -20.60
N LEU A 706 21.47 14.70 -20.60
CA LEU A 706 20.49 14.21 -21.56
C LEU A 706 19.16 14.95 -21.45
N LEU A 707 18.66 15.18 -20.22
CA LEU A 707 17.43 15.96 -20.00
C LEU A 707 17.58 17.40 -20.48
N ALA A 708 18.71 18.07 -20.23
CA ALA A 708 18.97 19.42 -20.72
C ALA A 708 18.95 19.47 -22.26
N LEU A 709 19.62 18.53 -22.93
CA LEU A 709 19.62 18.44 -24.39
C LEU A 709 18.22 18.20 -24.97
N LEU A 710 17.43 17.30 -24.38
CA LEU A 710 16.10 16.93 -24.86
C LEU A 710 15.00 17.91 -24.43
N SER A 711 15.30 18.84 -23.53
CA SER A 711 14.35 19.87 -23.06
C SER A 711 14.49 21.19 -23.80
N LYS A 712 15.43 21.31 -24.74
CA LYS A 712 15.53 22.47 -25.62
C LYS A 712 14.21 22.69 -26.37
N PRO A 713 13.79 23.94 -26.59
CA PRO A 713 12.55 24.23 -27.34
C PRO A 713 12.61 23.68 -28.77
N ASN A 714 13.78 23.72 -29.40
CA ASN A 714 14.05 23.15 -30.71
C ASN A 714 15.21 22.13 -30.61
N VAL A 715 14.88 20.84 -30.60
CA VAL A 715 15.87 19.75 -30.59
C VAL A 715 16.33 19.48 -32.03
N THR A 716 17.62 19.66 -32.32
CA THR A 716 18.18 19.46 -33.66
C THR A 716 18.55 17.98 -33.91
N GLY A 717 18.77 17.62 -35.19
CA GLY A 717 19.29 16.28 -35.53
C GLY A 717 20.66 16.01 -34.89
N ALA A 718 21.51 17.03 -34.74
CA ALA A 718 22.79 16.92 -34.05
C ALA A 718 22.60 16.62 -32.55
N ASP A 719 21.66 17.30 -31.89
CA ASP A 719 21.31 17.00 -30.49
C ASP A 719 20.84 15.55 -30.34
N LEU A 720 20.02 15.03 -31.27
CA LEU A 720 19.56 13.63 -31.24
C LEU A 720 20.70 12.62 -31.46
N THR A 721 21.68 12.94 -32.30
CA THR A 721 22.87 12.08 -32.47
C THR A 721 23.72 12.04 -31.20
N MET A 722 23.94 13.18 -30.55
CA MET A 722 24.63 13.24 -29.27
C MET A 722 23.84 12.47 -28.18
N ALA A 723 22.52 12.71 -28.11
CA ALA A 723 21.63 12.00 -27.20
C ALA A 723 21.67 10.49 -27.40
N SER A 724 21.77 10.00 -28.65
CA SER A 724 21.87 8.56 -28.92
C SER A 724 23.13 7.92 -28.31
N GLY A 725 24.27 8.62 -28.32
CA GLY A 725 25.51 8.16 -27.69
C GLY A 725 25.40 8.11 -26.15
N ILE A 726 24.67 9.07 -25.57
CA ILE A 726 24.38 9.13 -24.13
C ILE A 726 23.44 8.00 -23.72
N VAL A 727 22.35 7.82 -24.46
CA VAL A 727 21.34 6.76 -24.21
C VAL A 727 21.95 5.38 -24.34
N THR A 728 22.81 5.16 -25.35
CA THR A 728 23.51 3.87 -25.51
C THR A 728 24.39 3.55 -24.29
N TRP A 729 25.01 4.56 -23.68
CA TRP A 729 25.77 4.39 -22.44
C TRP A 729 24.86 4.14 -21.24
N LEU A 730 23.79 4.92 -21.05
CA LEU A 730 22.83 4.73 -19.94
C LEU A 730 22.16 3.36 -20.00
N ALA A 731 21.76 2.92 -21.19
CA ALA A 731 21.14 1.61 -21.41
C ALA A 731 22.06 0.45 -20.96
N ARG A 732 23.38 0.61 -21.06
CA ARG A 732 24.38 -0.37 -20.56
C ARG A 732 24.47 -0.41 -19.03
N GLN A 733 24.04 0.65 -18.34
CA GLN A 733 24.11 0.74 -16.88
C GLN A 733 22.86 0.21 -16.17
N GLN A 734 21.83 -0.21 -16.91
CA GLN A 734 20.63 -0.78 -16.31
C GLN A 734 20.91 -2.12 -15.62
N ASN A 735 20.30 -2.30 -14.44
CA ASN A 735 20.30 -3.54 -13.68
C ASN A 735 19.39 -4.62 -14.33
N ALA A 736 19.27 -5.79 -13.69
CA ALA A 736 18.44 -6.88 -14.23
C ALA A 736 16.92 -6.66 -14.18
N TYR A 737 16.45 -5.51 -13.72
CA TYR A 737 15.02 -5.18 -13.60
C TYR A 737 14.66 -3.90 -14.37
N GLY A 738 15.64 -3.27 -15.03
CA GLY A 738 15.44 -2.04 -15.80
C GLY A 738 15.68 -0.74 -15.01
N GLY A 739 15.95 -0.82 -13.70
CA GLY A 739 16.43 0.31 -12.90
C GLY A 739 17.95 0.45 -12.94
N PHE A 740 18.50 1.26 -12.05
CA PHE A 740 19.94 1.55 -11.95
C PHE A 740 20.47 1.20 -10.54
N ALA A 741 21.63 1.72 -10.16
CA ALA A 741 22.32 1.33 -8.94
C ALA A 741 21.72 1.97 -7.68
N SER A 742 21.15 3.18 -7.78
CA SER A 742 20.54 3.90 -6.66
C SER A 742 19.12 4.37 -7.00
N THR A 743 18.52 5.12 -6.09
CA THR A 743 17.19 5.70 -6.28
C THR A 743 17.22 6.85 -7.29
N GLN A 744 18.06 7.86 -7.03
CA GLN A 744 18.01 9.12 -7.78
C GLN A 744 18.53 8.94 -9.21
N ASP A 745 19.55 8.10 -9.40
CA ASP A 745 20.01 7.76 -10.75
C ASP A 745 18.89 7.03 -11.53
N THR A 746 18.14 6.15 -10.89
CA THR A 746 17.02 5.43 -11.52
C THR A 746 15.92 6.39 -11.93
N VAL A 747 15.49 7.28 -11.03
CA VAL A 747 14.40 8.23 -11.30
C VAL A 747 14.77 9.18 -12.44
N VAL A 748 15.95 9.82 -12.38
CA VAL A 748 16.37 10.81 -13.38
C VAL A 748 16.73 10.14 -14.71
N ALA A 749 17.41 8.99 -14.68
CA ALA A 749 17.72 8.25 -15.91
C ALA A 749 16.46 7.75 -16.59
N LEU A 750 15.49 7.20 -15.86
CA LEU A 750 14.21 6.79 -16.45
C LEU A 750 13.40 7.97 -16.99
N GLN A 751 13.42 9.13 -16.32
CA GLN A 751 12.85 10.37 -16.85
C GLN A 751 13.49 10.75 -18.20
N ALA A 752 14.82 10.70 -18.26
CA ALA A 752 15.59 11.03 -19.46
C ALA A 752 15.36 10.04 -20.62
N LEU A 753 15.39 8.73 -20.32
CA LEU A 753 15.15 7.67 -21.29
C LEU A 753 13.72 7.69 -21.81
N ALA A 754 12.72 7.93 -20.94
CA ALA A 754 11.33 8.10 -21.35
C ALA A 754 11.16 9.28 -22.31
N LYS A 755 11.82 10.42 -22.03
CA LYS A 755 11.80 11.60 -22.89
C LYS A 755 12.47 11.35 -24.25
N TYR A 756 13.61 10.67 -24.26
CA TYR A 756 14.30 10.27 -25.49
C TYR A 756 13.47 9.29 -26.32
N ALA A 757 12.91 8.26 -25.68
CA ALA A 757 12.09 7.27 -26.33
C ALA A 757 10.83 7.89 -26.95
N ALA A 758 10.22 8.87 -26.28
CA ALA A 758 9.09 9.62 -26.85
C ALA A 758 9.45 10.43 -28.10
N LEU A 759 10.66 11.01 -28.16
CA LEU A 759 11.12 11.82 -29.30
C LEU A 759 11.63 10.98 -30.49
N THR A 760 12.12 9.77 -30.23
CA THR A 760 12.70 8.87 -31.26
C THR A 760 11.77 7.74 -31.67
N TYR A 761 10.56 7.71 -31.12
CA TYR A 761 9.55 6.70 -31.41
C TYR A 761 9.17 6.69 -32.90
N SER A 762 9.07 5.49 -33.46
CA SER A 762 8.63 5.25 -34.84
C SER A 762 7.79 3.98 -34.91
N MET A 763 6.69 4.03 -35.66
CA MET A 763 5.81 2.86 -35.89
C MET A 763 6.37 1.91 -36.95
N ASN A 764 7.38 2.34 -37.71
CA ASN A 764 7.93 1.59 -38.83
C ASN A 764 9.19 0.83 -38.42
N GLY A 765 9.22 -0.46 -38.73
CA GLY A 765 10.42 -1.29 -38.65
C GLY A 765 10.19 -2.64 -37.99
N ALA A 766 10.90 -3.63 -38.49
CA ALA A 766 10.96 -4.97 -37.92
C ALA A 766 12.43 -5.37 -37.80
N ALA A 767 12.72 -6.17 -36.78
CA ALA A 767 14.05 -6.72 -36.56
C ALA A 767 13.97 -8.17 -36.11
N GLU A 768 14.86 -8.98 -36.66
CA GLU A 768 15.13 -10.34 -36.20
C GLU A 768 16.42 -10.33 -35.38
N VAL A 769 16.34 -10.81 -34.14
CA VAL A 769 17.49 -10.95 -33.25
C VAL A 769 17.88 -12.42 -33.15
N ARG A 770 19.13 -12.72 -33.47
CA ARG A 770 19.73 -14.06 -33.38
C ARG A 770 20.74 -14.06 -32.24
N VAL A 771 20.50 -14.88 -31.23
CA VAL A 771 21.45 -15.13 -30.15
C VAL A 771 22.07 -16.50 -30.40
N ARG A 772 23.39 -16.56 -30.59
CA ARG A 772 24.12 -17.80 -30.87
C ARG A 772 25.22 -18.03 -29.84
N SER A 773 25.30 -19.25 -29.32
CA SER A 773 26.46 -19.72 -28.59
C SER A 773 27.58 -20.15 -29.55
N GLN A 774 28.82 -20.19 -29.07
CA GLN A 774 29.96 -20.71 -29.84
C GLN A 774 29.77 -22.19 -30.25
N ASN A 775 29.01 -22.99 -29.50
CA ASN A 775 28.78 -24.40 -29.82
C ASN A 775 27.60 -24.63 -30.79
N GLY A 776 27.04 -23.57 -31.37
CA GLY A 776 26.04 -23.67 -32.44
C GLY A 776 24.58 -23.67 -31.99
N SER A 777 24.27 -23.76 -30.69
CA SER A 777 22.91 -23.51 -30.20
C SER A 777 22.54 -22.04 -30.36
N GLY A 778 21.29 -21.77 -30.75
CA GLY A 778 20.84 -20.41 -30.92
C GLY A 778 19.34 -20.22 -30.81
N ARG A 779 18.94 -19.03 -30.38
CA ARG A 779 17.55 -18.58 -30.30
C ARG A 779 17.32 -17.45 -31.28
N LYS A 780 16.11 -17.37 -31.81
CA LYS A 780 15.66 -16.30 -32.70
C LYS A 780 14.48 -15.58 -32.05
N PHE A 781 14.48 -14.26 -32.12
CA PHE A 781 13.41 -13.41 -31.63
C PHE A 781 12.96 -12.49 -32.77
N GLN A 782 11.64 -12.34 -32.92
CA GLN A 782 11.06 -11.43 -33.90
C GLN A 782 10.52 -10.22 -33.16
N VAL A 783 10.97 -9.04 -33.55
CA VAL A 783 10.53 -7.76 -33.00
C VAL A 783 9.85 -6.99 -34.12
N SER A 784 8.60 -6.64 -33.89
CA SER A 784 7.73 -5.88 -34.77
C SER A 784 7.05 -4.76 -33.98
N TYR A 785 6.27 -3.94 -34.65
CA TYR A 785 5.45 -2.92 -34.01
C TYR A 785 4.47 -3.50 -32.97
N GLN A 786 3.82 -4.64 -33.27
CA GLN A 786 2.78 -5.22 -32.42
C GLN A 786 3.30 -5.76 -31.09
N ASN A 787 4.53 -6.29 -31.08
CA ASN A 787 5.16 -6.89 -29.91
C ASN A 787 6.35 -6.06 -29.40
N ARG A 788 6.40 -4.76 -29.72
CA ARG A 788 7.51 -3.86 -29.38
C ARG A 788 7.71 -3.73 -27.87
N LEU A 789 6.62 -3.60 -27.11
CA LEU A 789 6.63 -3.50 -25.64
C LEU A 789 6.78 -4.86 -24.93
N LEU A 790 6.63 -5.96 -25.67
CA LEU A 790 6.72 -7.30 -25.10
C LEU A 790 8.19 -7.68 -24.90
N VAL A 791 8.58 -7.87 -23.65
CA VAL A 791 9.89 -8.42 -23.30
C VAL A 791 9.88 -9.93 -23.55
N GLN A 792 10.63 -10.37 -24.56
CA GLN A 792 10.79 -11.79 -24.88
C GLN A 792 12.02 -12.33 -24.16
N GLU A 793 11.83 -13.29 -23.25
CA GLU A 793 12.92 -13.89 -22.47
C GLU A 793 13.18 -15.36 -22.85
N ALA A 794 14.44 -15.77 -22.81
CA ALA A 794 14.82 -17.18 -22.95
C ALA A 794 16.00 -17.52 -22.02
N ALA A 795 16.00 -18.75 -21.50
CA ALA A 795 17.12 -19.29 -20.75
C ALA A 795 18.30 -19.62 -21.68
N LEU A 796 19.51 -19.31 -21.23
CA LEU A 796 20.77 -19.69 -21.87
C LEU A 796 21.34 -20.92 -21.13
N THR A 797 21.45 -22.05 -21.83
CA THR A 797 21.84 -23.35 -21.25
C THR A 797 23.35 -23.61 -21.27
N GLU A 798 24.10 -22.94 -22.15
CA GLU A 798 25.54 -23.16 -22.34
C GLU A 798 26.38 -22.13 -21.57
N VAL A 799 26.26 -22.13 -20.25
CA VAL A 799 27.04 -21.26 -19.35
C VAL A 799 28.01 -22.13 -18.53
N PRO A 800 29.30 -21.77 -18.42
CA PRO A 800 29.96 -20.57 -18.94
C PRO A 800 30.22 -20.62 -20.46
N GLY A 801 30.15 -19.47 -21.13
CA GLY A 801 30.29 -19.41 -22.59
C GLY A 801 30.28 -17.99 -23.17
N LYS A 802 30.67 -17.88 -24.44
CA LYS A 802 30.59 -16.63 -25.23
C LYS A 802 29.38 -16.69 -26.15
N PHE A 803 28.55 -15.66 -26.09
CA PHE A 803 27.34 -15.51 -26.89
C PHE A 803 27.50 -14.35 -27.86
N SER A 804 27.07 -14.56 -29.10
CA SER A 804 26.99 -13.54 -30.13
C SER A 804 25.53 -13.15 -30.35
N VAL A 805 25.20 -11.88 -30.18
CA VAL A 805 23.87 -11.31 -30.48
C VAL A 805 23.96 -10.54 -31.78
N GLN A 806 23.13 -10.89 -32.75
CA GLN A 806 23.05 -10.21 -34.04
C GLN A 806 21.63 -9.72 -34.28
N ALA A 807 21.46 -8.43 -34.55
CA ALA A 807 20.18 -7.85 -34.96
C ALA A 807 20.20 -7.54 -36.46
N HIS A 808 19.21 -8.05 -37.18
CA HIS A 808 18.96 -7.79 -38.59
C HIS A 808 17.66 -7.02 -38.75
N GLY A 809 17.59 -6.05 -39.66
CA GLY A 809 16.34 -5.34 -39.95
C GLY A 809 16.52 -3.83 -39.99
N SER A 810 15.45 -3.11 -39.66
CA SER A 810 15.39 -1.65 -39.77
C SER A 810 15.06 -0.91 -38.47
N CYS A 811 14.66 -1.61 -37.40
CA CYS A 811 14.42 -1.01 -36.08
C CYS A 811 15.54 -1.32 -35.08
N CYS A 812 15.72 -0.42 -34.11
CA CYS A 812 16.58 -0.67 -32.96
C CYS A 812 15.95 -1.66 -32.00
N VAL A 813 16.77 -2.54 -31.43
CA VAL A 813 16.37 -3.55 -30.46
C VAL A 813 17.21 -3.38 -29.19
N PHE A 814 16.59 -3.45 -28.03
CA PHE A 814 17.27 -3.51 -26.76
C PHE A 814 17.37 -4.97 -26.29
N THR A 815 18.59 -5.38 -25.97
CA THR A 815 18.91 -6.75 -25.55
C THR A 815 19.62 -6.72 -24.22
N ARG A 816 19.27 -7.64 -23.33
CA ARG A 816 19.87 -7.71 -22.00
C ARG A 816 20.09 -9.15 -21.61
N MET A 817 21.32 -9.46 -21.22
CA MET A 817 21.72 -10.75 -20.66
C MET A 817 21.93 -10.61 -19.16
N VAL A 818 21.33 -11.51 -18.38
CA VAL A 818 21.48 -11.56 -16.94
C VAL A 818 22.08 -12.90 -16.55
N LEU A 819 23.15 -12.86 -15.78
CA LEU A 819 23.79 -14.02 -15.18
C LEU A 819 23.59 -13.95 -13.66
N ARG A 820 22.97 -14.99 -13.10
CA ARG A 820 22.74 -15.14 -11.67
C ARG A 820 23.39 -16.43 -11.19
N TYR A 821 24.11 -16.36 -10.09
CA TYR A 821 24.73 -17.52 -9.46
C TYR A 821 24.95 -17.22 -7.98
N ASN A 822 25.06 -18.27 -7.17
CA ASN A 822 25.39 -18.11 -5.76
C ASN A 822 26.86 -18.41 -5.51
N MET A 823 27.44 -17.68 -4.56
CA MET A 823 28.80 -17.95 -4.05
C MET A 823 28.78 -18.01 -2.53
N PRO A 824 29.66 -18.81 -1.91
CA PRO A 824 29.92 -18.73 -0.47
C PRO A 824 30.29 -17.31 -0.04
N PRO A 825 29.91 -16.86 1.17
CA PRO A 825 30.20 -15.51 1.64
C PRO A 825 31.72 -15.26 1.64
N PRO A 826 32.20 -14.18 0.99
CA PRO A 826 33.62 -13.87 0.93
C PRO A 826 34.17 -13.48 2.31
N GLN A 827 35.28 -14.07 2.73
CA GLN A 827 35.91 -13.82 4.05
C GLN A 827 36.55 -12.43 4.20
N ILE A 828 36.57 -11.60 3.15
CA ILE A 828 37.31 -10.34 3.13
C ILE A 828 36.38 -9.20 2.71
N SER A 829 36.06 -8.31 3.66
CA SER A 829 35.36 -7.05 3.42
C SER A 829 36.37 -5.90 3.34
N ARG A 830 36.31 -5.09 2.28
CA ARG A 830 37.26 -3.98 2.06
C ARG A 830 36.80 -2.66 2.69
N SER A 831 35.49 -2.44 2.81
CA SER A 831 34.92 -1.15 3.23
C SER A 831 34.24 -1.16 4.60
N PHE A 832 33.88 -2.34 5.11
CA PHE A 832 33.32 -2.54 6.44
C PHE A 832 34.13 -3.60 7.17
N ALA A 833 34.29 -3.50 8.48
CA ALA A 833 34.75 -4.62 9.30
C ALA A 833 33.54 -5.19 10.04
N LEU A 834 33.23 -6.45 9.74
CA LEU A 834 32.07 -7.17 10.24
C LEU A 834 32.56 -8.38 11.05
N ARG A 835 32.04 -8.55 12.27
CA ARG A 835 32.27 -9.72 13.11
C ARG A 835 30.93 -10.22 13.62
N VAL A 836 30.64 -11.49 13.38
CA VAL A 836 29.41 -12.13 13.84
C VAL A 836 29.78 -13.19 14.86
N LYS A 837 29.12 -13.18 16.01
CA LYS A 837 29.24 -14.21 17.06
C LYS A 837 27.87 -14.77 17.37
N THR A 838 27.81 -16.07 17.63
CA THR A 838 26.58 -16.76 18.04
C THR A 838 26.72 -17.24 19.49
N GLN A 839 25.61 -17.22 20.22
CA GLN A 839 25.51 -17.79 21.58
C GLN A 839 24.28 -18.71 21.65
N PRO A 840 24.42 -19.95 22.14
CA PRO A 840 25.65 -20.57 22.65
C PRO A 840 26.67 -20.90 21.55
N VAL A 841 27.96 -20.93 21.90
CA VAL A 841 29.08 -21.19 20.97
C VAL A 841 29.21 -22.69 20.67
N ASN A 842 28.95 -23.52 21.68
CA ASN A 842 28.86 -24.98 21.60
C ASN A 842 27.48 -25.38 22.09
N CYS A 843 26.78 -26.20 21.33
CA CYS A 843 25.38 -26.49 21.58
C CYS A 843 25.25 -27.93 22.06
N THR A 844 24.58 -28.11 23.20
CA THR A 844 24.11 -29.42 23.66
C THR A 844 22.70 -29.64 23.10
N GLU A 845 22.21 -30.89 23.02
CA GLU A 845 20.87 -31.19 22.48
C GLU A 845 19.74 -30.45 23.24
N GLU A 846 19.96 -30.07 24.50
CA GLU A 846 18.99 -29.38 25.35
C GLU A 846 19.00 -27.84 25.16
N ASP A 847 20.13 -27.23 24.78
CA ASP A 847 20.31 -25.77 24.61
C ASP A 847 19.85 -25.22 23.23
N ALA A 848 19.47 -26.08 22.28
CA ALA A 848 19.27 -25.73 20.87
C ALA A 848 17.91 -25.09 20.50
N HIS A 849 17.18 -24.53 21.47
CA HIS A 849 15.87 -23.90 21.23
C HIS A 849 15.96 -22.42 20.85
N SER A 850 17.02 -21.73 21.26
CA SER A 850 17.27 -20.34 20.89
C SER A 850 18.73 -20.07 20.55
N VAL A 851 18.97 -19.23 19.56
CA VAL A 851 20.30 -18.79 19.13
C VAL A 851 20.32 -17.27 19.13
N THR A 852 21.26 -16.69 19.88
CA THR A 852 21.48 -15.24 19.88
C THR A 852 22.62 -14.90 18.92
N VAL A 853 22.36 -14.00 17.97
CA VAL A 853 23.34 -13.53 16.98
C VAL A 853 23.78 -12.11 17.35
N TYR A 854 25.06 -11.95 17.65
CA TYR A 854 25.73 -10.67 17.88
C TYR A 854 26.40 -10.22 16.59
N VAL A 855 25.94 -9.11 16.03
CA VAL A 855 26.48 -8.50 14.81
C VAL A 855 27.25 -7.25 15.18
N ASN A 856 28.57 -7.32 15.13
CA ASN A 856 29.46 -6.20 15.38
C ASN A 856 29.96 -5.62 14.05
N VAL A 857 29.70 -4.34 13.81
CA VAL A 857 30.00 -3.68 12.54
C VAL A 857 30.68 -2.33 12.77
N ARG A 858 31.63 -1.98 11.91
CA ARG A 858 32.23 -0.64 11.82
C ARG A 858 32.61 -0.31 10.38
N TYR A 859 32.63 0.97 10.05
CA TYR A 859 33.06 1.43 8.73
C TYR A 859 34.58 1.58 8.66
N THR A 860 35.20 1.02 7.62
CA THR A 860 36.65 1.07 7.38
C THR A 860 37.01 1.65 6.02
N GLY A 861 36.05 2.28 5.35
CA GLY A 861 36.27 2.96 4.08
C GLY A 861 37.07 4.26 4.22
N LYS A 862 37.27 4.94 3.10
CA LYS A 862 38.10 6.17 3.02
C LYS A 862 37.43 7.42 3.59
N ARG A 863 36.11 7.39 3.78
CA ARG A 863 35.30 8.51 4.30
C ARG A 863 35.34 8.49 5.84
N SER A 864 35.07 9.63 6.48
CA SER A 864 34.99 9.72 7.96
C SER A 864 33.79 8.95 8.55
N THR A 865 32.68 8.90 7.82
CA THR A 865 31.50 8.07 8.09
C THR A 865 30.94 7.52 6.78
N SER A 866 30.21 6.41 6.85
CA SER A 866 29.40 5.93 5.73
C SER A 866 28.16 6.81 5.53
N SER A 867 27.42 6.56 4.45
CA SER A 867 26.02 6.99 4.30
C SER A 867 25.10 5.99 5.01
N MET A 868 23.81 5.93 4.66
CA MET A 868 22.91 4.89 5.16
C MET A 868 23.46 3.50 4.87
N VAL A 869 23.52 2.65 5.90
CA VAL A 869 23.97 1.27 5.83
C VAL A 869 22.82 0.34 6.10
N ILE A 870 22.71 -0.70 5.28
CA ILE A 870 21.79 -1.80 5.54
C ILE A 870 22.61 -3.00 6.03
N VAL A 871 22.20 -3.53 7.19
CA VAL A 871 22.67 -4.80 7.73
C VAL A 871 21.57 -5.84 7.51
N GLU A 872 21.75 -6.67 6.50
CA GLU A 872 20.87 -7.81 6.21
C GLU A 872 21.39 -9.05 6.91
N VAL A 873 20.58 -9.63 7.78
CA VAL A 873 20.84 -10.90 8.46
C VAL A 873 19.90 -11.95 7.88
N SER A 874 20.45 -12.96 7.20
CA SER A 874 19.66 -14.10 6.75
C SER A 874 19.26 -14.96 7.94
N LEU A 875 18.00 -15.39 8.02
CA LEU A 875 17.58 -16.34 9.04
C LEU A 875 18.01 -17.77 8.66
N LEU A 876 18.33 -18.56 9.67
CA LEU A 876 18.59 -19.98 9.52
C LEU A 876 17.26 -20.72 9.23
N THR A 877 17.31 -21.77 8.42
CA THR A 877 16.10 -22.57 8.12
C THR A 877 15.48 -23.11 9.41
N GLY A 878 14.16 -22.91 9.57
CA GLY A 878 13.42 -23.35 10.75
C GLY A 878 13.51 -22.42 11.97
N PHE A 879 14.25 -21.31 11.88
CA PHE A 879 14.33 -20.27 12.91
C PHE A 879 13.49 -19.04 12.56
N VAL A 880 12.92 -18.42 13.58
CA VAL A 880 12.20 -17.14 13.50
C VAL A 880 12.78 -16.15 14.49
N LEU A 881 12.50 -14.85 14.30
CA LEU A 881 12.82 -13.85 15.32
C LEU A 881 11.91 -14.03 16.54
N ALA A 882 12.48 -14.07 17.75
CA ALA A 882 11.73 -14.22 18.99
C ALA A 882 10.73 -13.05 19.20
N PRO A 883 9.54 -13.28 19.79
CA PRO A 883 8.63 -12.21 20.21
C PRO A 883 9.36 -11.26 21.18
N GLY A 884 9.38 -9.96 20.89
CA GLY A 884 10.14 -8.96 21.66
C GLY A 884 11.63 -8.82 21.27
N SER A 885 12.19 -9.72 20.45
CA SER A 885 13.43 -9.44 19.70
C SER A 885 13.19 -8.41 18.60
N GLY A 886 11.93 -8.19 18.22
CA GLY A 886 11.50 -7.01 17.49
C GLY A 886 11.64 -5.77 18.36
N MET A 887 12.86 -5.24 18.47
CA MET A 887 13.17 -3.92 19.03
C MET A 887 12.81 -3.74 20.52
N SER A 888 13.80 -3.97 21.38
CA SER A 888 14.05 -2.95 22.39
C SER A 888 14.62 -1.73 21.67
N VAL A 889 13.75 -0.77 21.33
CA VAL A 889 14.12 0.61 20.94
C VAL A 889 15.11 1.22 21.95
N ARG A 890 15.23 0.65 23.17
CA ARG A 890 16.11 1.14 24.23
C ARG A 890 17.60 0.86 24.02
N SER A 891 18.03 0.03 23.05
CA SER A 891 19.46 -0.13 22.76
C SER A 891 19.94 0.51 21.45
N LEU A 892 19.03 1.09 20.65
CA LEU A 892 19.42 2.02 19.59
C LEU A 892 19.32 3.44 20.15
N GLU A 893 20.36 3.86 20.88
CA GLU A 893 20.65 5.29 21.08
C GLU A 893 20.93 6.02 19.74
N SER A 894 20.80 5.35 18.59
CA SER A 894 21.14 5.84 17.25
C SER A 894 20.10 5.51 16.16
N GLY A 895 18.80 5.48 16.47
CA GLY A 895 17.75 5.76 15.47
C GLY A 895 17.38 4.70 14.41
N GLY A 896 18.07 3.56 14.32
CA GLY A 896 17.84 2.56 13.27
C GLY A 896 16.50 1.79 13.33
N ARG A 897 15.96 1.46 12.15
CA ARG A 897 14.70 0.69 11.95
C ARG A 897 15.01 -0.75 11.54
N THR A 898 14.11 -1.68 11.89
CA THR A 898 14.19 -3.08 11.43
C THR A 898 13.01 -3.45 10.53
N GLU A 899 13.26 -4.26 9.51
CA GLU A 899 12.25 -4.79 8.59
C GLU A 899 12.48 -6.28 8.36
N ARG A 900 11.39 -7.07 8.30
CA ARG A 900 11.45 -8.47 7.90
C ARG A 900 11.50 -8.57 6.37
N THR A 901 12.54 -9.20 5.83
CA THR A 901 12.70 -9.45 4.40
C THR A 901 12.32 -10.90 4.05
N ARG A 902 12.25 -11.25 2.75
CA ARG A 902 11.89 -12.62 2.30
C ARG A 902 12.84 -13.73 2.77
N GLY A 903 14.02 -13.39 3.28
CA GLY A 903 15.04 -14.33 3.74
C GLY A 903 15.62 -14.02 5.11
N GLY A 904 15.13 -12.97 5.77
CA GLY A 904 15.55 -12.66 7.13
C GLY A 904 15.17 -11.26 7.59
N VAL A 905 16.15 -10.49 8.04
CA VAL A 905 15.95 -9.20 8.71
C VAL A 905 16.89 -8.16 8.12
N ALA A 906 16.36 -7.01 7.70
CA ALA A 906 17.15 -5.84 7.34
C ALA A 906 17.12 -4.84 8.50
N ILE A 907 18.29 -4.38 8.92
CA ILE A 907 18.45 -3.30 9.89
C ILE A 907 19.00 -2.09 9.14
N TYR A 908 18.28 -0.98 9.23
CA TYR A 908 18.65 0.29 8.60
C TYR A 908 19.37 1.15 9.61
N LEU A 909 20.56 1.62 9.23
CA LEU A 909 21.43 2.46 10.05
C LEU A 909 21.71 3.75 9.30
N ASP A 910 21.54 4.88 9.99
CA ASP A 910 21.72 6.23 9.44
C ASP A 910 23.12 6.46 8.87
N LYS A 911 24.12 6.04 9.66
CA LYS A 911 25.54 6.11 9.33
C LYS A 911 26.31 5.16 10.22
N LEU A 912 27.42 4.65 9.71
CA LEU A 912 28.43 3.97 10.50
C LEU A 912 29.70 4.80 10.49
N SER A 913 30.23 5.04 11.68
CA SER A 913 31.55 5.66 11.84
C SER A 913 32.64 4.60 11.91
N HIS A 914 33.88 5.04 12.13
CA HIS A 914 34.97 4.12 12.46
C HIS A 914 34.83 3.45 13.83
N LYS A 915 33.89 3.93 14.68
CA LYS A 915 33.53 3.29 15.95
C LYS A 915 32.67 2.05 15.67
N SER A 916 32.82 1.06 16.54
CA SER A 916 32.12 -0.20 16.40
C SER A 916 30.76 -0.17 17.10
N GLU A 917 29.73 -0.61 16.39
CA GLU A 917 28.38 -0.79 16.91
C GLU A 917 28.03 -2.28 16.92
N THR A 918 27.20 -2.69 17.89
CA THR A 918 26.81 -4.10 18.06
C THR A 918 25.30 -4.23 18.12
N TYR A 919 24.74 -5.07 17.27
CA TYR A 919 23.31 -5.40 17.24
C TYR A 919 23.10 -6.84 17.66
N VAL A 920 22.03 -7.09 18.40
CA VAL A 920 21.72 -8.41 18.98
C VAL A 920 20.37 -8.87 18.47
N LEU A 921 20.34 -10.07 17.91
CA LEU A 921 19.13 -10.71 17.37
C LEU A 921 18.92 -12.03 18.10
N HIS A 922 17.72 -12.23 18.66
CA HIS A 922 17.34 -13.49 19.29
C HIS A 922 16.51 -14.31 18.31
N LEU A 923 17.01 -15.49 17.95
CA LEU A 923 16.36 -16.43 17.06
C LEU A 923 15.80 -17.60 17.87
N GLU A 924 14.57 -18.01 17.57
CA GLU A 924 13.89 -19.15 18.16
C GLU A 924 13.64 -20.23 17.11
N ARG A 925 13.92 -21.49 17.47
CA ARG A 925 13.73 -22.63 16.57
C ARG A 925 12.27 -23.08 16.60
N GLN A 926 11.56 -22.93 15.48
CA GLN A 926 10.20 -23.48 15.31
C GLN A 926 10.22 -24.89 14.71
N ILE A 927 11.15 -25.15 13.79
CA ILE A 927 11.22 -26.41 13.04
C ILE A 927 12.62 -26.98 13.19
N GLY A 928 12.70 -28.27 13.55
CA GLY A 928 13.97 -29.00 13.61
C GLY A 928 14.55 -29.23 12.22
N VAL A 929 15.80 -28.84 12.03
CA VAL A 929 16.55 -29.00 10.78
C VAL A 929 17.90 -29.63 11.10
N THR A 930 18.31 -30.58 10.27
CA THR A 930 19.60 -31.27 10.30
C THR A 930 20.38 -30.94 9.03
N ASN A 931 21.71 -31.01 9.09
CA ASN A 931 22.61 -30.51 8.04
C ASN A 931 22.40 -29.02 7.72
N LEU A 932 22.07 -28.22 8.74
CA LEU A 932 21.80 -26.79 8.61
C LEU A 932 22.98 -26.08 7.96
N LYS A 933 22.70 -25.34 6.89
CA LYS A 933 23.70 -24.56 6.15
C LYS A 933 23.92 -23.22 6.86
N PRO A 934 25.13 -22.63 6.75
CA PRO A 934 25.43 -21.37 7.40
C PRO A 934 24.56 -20.23 6.85
N GLY A 935 24.05 -19.41 7.76
CA GLY A 935 23.49 -18.11 7.43
C GLY A 935 24.59 -17.11 7.07
N HIS A 936 24.21 -15.94 6.61
CA HIS A 936 25.11 -14.84 6.34
C HIS A 936 24.55 -13.51 6.85
N VAL A 937 25.47 -12.65 7.26
CA VAL A 937 25.22 -11.23 7.48
C VAL A 937 25.89 -10.46 6.37
N ARG A 938 25.11 -9.66 5.65
CA ARG A 938 25.57 -8.77 4.60
C ARG A 938 25.40 -7.33 5.07
N VAL A 939 26.46 -6.56 4.97
CA VAL A 939 26.46 -5.13 5.25
C VAL A 939 26.85 -4.39 3.98
N TYR A 940 26.11 -3.37 3.61
CA TYR A 940 26.45 -2.53 2.48
C TYR A 940 25.98 -1.10 2.68
N ASP A 941 26.76 -0.17 2.13
CA ASP A 941 26.29 1.20 1.96
C ASP A 941 25.21 1.19 0.88
N TYR A 942 24.03 1.73 1.22
CA TYR A 942 22.87 1.72 0.35
C TYR A 942 23.14 2.42 -0.99
N TYR A 943 23.94 3.48 -0.97
CA TYR A 943 24.22 4.33 -2.13
C TYR A 943 25.47 3.95 -2.89
N HIS A 944 26.37 3.26 -2.21
CA HIS A 944 27.57 2.70 -2.79
C HIS A 944 27.54 1.18 -2.58
N PRO A 945 26.70 0.41 -3.30
CA PRO A 945 26.61 -1.04 -3.10
C PRO A 945 27.94 -1.78 -3.31
N GLY A 946 28.90 -1.15 -4.01
CA GLY A 946 30.28 -1.63 -4.13
C GLY A 946 31.08 -1.57 -2.82
N GLU A 947 30.68 -0.74 -1.85
CA GLU A 947 31.13 -0.79 -0.46
C GLU A 947 30.25 -1.77 0.30
N CYS A 948 30.71 -3.02 0.38
CA CYS A 948 29.99 -4.06 1.10
C CYS A 948 30.93 -5.00 1.85
N GLY A 949 30.35 -5.75 2.77
CA GLY A 949 30.98 -6.83 3.51
C GLY A 949 29.97 -7.95 3.73
N THR A 950 30.43 -9.19 3.79
CA THR A 950 29.57 -10.33 4.08
C THR A 950 30.34 -11.30 4.94
N VAL A 951 29.71 -11.82 5.99
CA VAL A 951 30.29 -12.83 6.86
C VAL A 951 29.27 -13.94 7.06
N GLY A 952 29.69 -15.18 6.88
CA GLY A 952 28.88 -16.34 7.22
C GLY A 952 28.85 -16.57 8.72
N PHE A 953 27.73 -17.05 9.25
CA PHE A 953 27.62 -17.53 10.62
C PHE A 953 26.88 -18.87 10.63
N GLN A 954 27.20 -19.72 11.59
CA GLN A 954 26.57 -21.02 11.74
C GLN A 954 25.75 -21.04 13.03
N GLY A 955 24.55 -21.60 12.94
CA GLY A 955 23.73 -21.89 14.12
C GLY A 955 24.18 -23.17 14.83
N CYS A 956 23.59 -23.39 16.00
CA CYS A 956 23.70 -24.66 16.70
C CYS A 956 23.21 -25.83 15.84
N LEU A 957 24.07 -26.86 15.70
CA LEU A 957 23.73 -28.16 15.10
C LEU A 957 22.97 -29.02 16.10
#